data_AF-A0A533YHP5-F1
#
_entry.id   AF-A0A533YHP5-F1
#
_cell.length_a   1.000
_cell.length_b   1.000
_cell.length_c   1.000
_cell.angle_alpha   90.00
_cell.angle_beta   90.00
_cell.angle_gamma   90.00
#
_symmetry.space_group_name_H-M   'P 1'
#
loop_
_entity.id
_entity.type
_entity.pdbx_description
1 polymer ?
#
loop_
_entity_poly.entity_id
_entity_poly.type
_entity_poly.pdbx_seq_one_letter_code
_entity_poly.pdbx_strand_id
1 'polypeptide(L)'
;MTWLNWSSDYPFGLRIDNFRLAASVFLLPDSAHPETPRLKNGIIQPQFRVVGEGVIPFSLTIQPIVEVSADKVVLRGRVMNLSVGLKHEFDARLTGDIILTLFPTTYDVDNPFSPRDISLQRMSVELKGSMAVSLDKVGRQTIPFSLSFPVAMPASDSINQIFQVLQPPLPKPWGDGNPLGATPALTTPVDFSTPAREIETAIASHLPFGAVLSLDHNARPAISLAPGRTSPDLPPLSYGLKADSAIWTGHYLTAEVFRYATTSDPAALDRVKYLVSGFKRLYDVTTDAAVVDGRRMPVRPMPGVLSRTAWPSTSKIDYTEGSLYKQPCYYEKPEGGWEVISQQGTQRFASYAEAQRALNATASQPRIPTPQIPGAPRPPSLAQPQVALPIVRPVGTVWYGWGCGGDHAVSRDAYVGTMMGLSFAALLIPDAEVKQTASQLLEGALDHLLANQWNFILAPYDRIRTSYFGNYDMQLTFLRIGKTINPQKYGPVYDHFAPASQLTWIQTWFTSIDPVSKYYKFNLSMAYVAPLLFLEDNLDLRRNYMVAYNILRRATAHHKNAYFDLVRILIETPDRRAAVANSPPDPPGASPVAAPLKEQIKTVLAEWLQRRHDVAAQDGLPMNIIGPPGQKLQVDLWTQNQVAVFTSAGYDTSDGASVGKRYVSKYALPVWGRPGDGMDFAWQRHPFDIAVHFQDSVRPVCAVTPPTLEEVQMCGSDPKREGPGVDYLLPYWLAVYLGVLPK
;
A
#
# COMPACT_ATOMS: atom_id res chain seq x y z
N MET A 1 2.76 1.97 -26.18
CA MET A 1 3.54 3.22 -26.30
C MET A 1 2.96 4.20 -25.30
N THR A 2 3.81 4.88 -24.54
CA THR A 2 3.39 5.81 -23.48
C THR A 2 4.07 7.15 -23.72
N TRP A 3 3.48 8.23 -23.21
CA TRP A 3 4.05 9.57 -23.22
C TRP A 3 4.15 10.04 -21.76
N LEU A 4 5.35 10.42 -21.33
CA LEU A 4 5.59 10.95 -19.99
C LEU A 4 6.58 12.11 -20.11
N ASN A 5 6.19 13.27 -19.58
CA ASN A 5 7.04 14.44 -19.45
C ASN A 5 7.29 14.67 -17.95
N TRP A 6 8.56 14.80 -17.56
CA TRP A 6 8.97 15.04 -16.18
C TRP A 6 10.03 16.15 -16.11
N SER A 7 9.91 17.03 -15.10
CA SER A 7 10.84 18.13 -14.82
C SER A 7 11.14 18.22 -13.31
N SER A 8 12.35 18.65 -12.95
CA SER A 8 12.72 19.04 -11.58
C SER A 8 12.99 20.55 -11.48
N ASP A 9 12.67 21.18 -10.35
CA ASP A 9 12.76 22.63 -10.11
C ASP A 9 14.18 23.14 -9.76
N TYR A 10 15.24 22.39 -10.07
CA TYR A 10 16.62 22.82 -9.80
C TYR A 10 17.27 23.54 -11.00
N PRO A 11 18.18 24.51 -10.77
CA PRO A 11 18.73 25.42 -11.80
C PRO A 11 19.66 24.76 -12.85
N PHE A 12 19.78 23.43 -12.85
CA PHE A 12 20.30 22.64 -13.96
C PHE A 12 19.13 21.81 -14.51
N GLY A 13 18.29 22.43 -15.35
CA GLY A 13 17.04 21.84 -15.81
C GLY A 13 17.29 20.67 -16.76
N LEU A 14 17.33 19.44 -16.23
CA LEU A 14 17.23 18.21 -17.01
C LEU A 14 15.75 17.85 -17.19
N ARG A 15 15.28 17.83 -18.44
CA ARG A 15 13.92 17.41 -18.83
C ARG A 15 13.98 16.09 -19.58
N ILE A 16 13.09 15.16 -19.26
CA ILE A 16 12.89 13.93 -20.02
C ILE A 16 11.65 14.12 -20.90
N ASP A 17 11.86 14.22 -22.21
CA ASP A 17 10.80 14.33 -23.21
C ASP A 17 10.59 12.98 -23.92
N ASN A 18 9.33 12.72 -24.29
CA ASN A 18 8.96 11.61 -25.18
C ASN A 18 9.42 10.22 -24.70
N PHE A 19 9.33 9.95 -23.40
CA PHE A 19 9.64 8.62 -22.86
C PHE A 19 8.68 7.57 -23.42
N ARG A 20 9.18 6.67 -24.25
CA ARG A 20 8.50 5.47 -24.73
C ARG A 20 9.17 4.27 -24.09
N LEU A 21 8.38 3.33 -23.58
CA LEU A 21 8.87 2.05 -23.12
C LEU A 21 8.25 0.96 -24.00
N ALA A 22 9.09 0.20 -24.68
CA ALA A 22 8.71 -1.10 -25.23
C ALA A 22 9.38 -2.18 -24.39
N ALA A 23 8.62 -3.16 -23.93
CA ALA A 23 9.15 -4.31 -23.22
C ALA A 23 8.65 -5.58 -23.90
N SER A 24 9.53 -6.55 -24.08
CA SER A 24 9.22 -7.87 -24.60
C SER A 24 9.80 -8.88 -23.63
N VAL A 25 8.95 -9.79 -23.15
CA VAL A 25 9.36 -10.84 -22.23
C VAL A 25 9.19 -12.14 -22.99
N PHE A 26 10.26 -12.90 -23.13
CA PHE A 26 10.19 -14.23 -23.71
C PHE A 26 10.28 -15.22 -22.57
N LEU A 27 9.33 -16.15 -22.59
CA LEU A 27 9.22 -17.15 -21.57
C LEU A 27 9.45 -18.52 -22.19
N LEU A 28 10.07 -19.41 -21.42
CA LEU A 28 10.08 -20.83 -21.71
C LEU A 28 8.79 -21.42 -21.14
N PRO A 29 7.95 -22.07 -21.97
CA PRO A 29 6.85 -22.87 -21.47
C PRO A 29 7.41 -23.99 -20.59
N ASP A 30 6.88 -24.16 -19.39
CA ASP A 30 7.10 -25.38 -18.64
C ASP A 30 5.95 -26.34 -18.99
N SER A 31 6.25 -27.42 -19.72
CA SER A 31 5.22 -28.37 -20.17
C SER A 31 4.54 -29.10 -18.99
N ALA A 32 5.19 -29.17 -17.83
CA ALA A 32 4.60 -29.74 -16.62
C ALA A 32 3.78 -28.70 -15.84
N HIS A 33 4.12 -27.40 -15.97
CA HIS A 33 3.49 -26.31 -15.23
C HIS A 33 3.27 -25.07 -16.11
N PRO A 34 2.32 -25.10 -17.06
CA PRO A 34 2.14 -24.06 -18.08
C PRO A 34 1.83 -22.66 -17.51
N GLU A 35 1.27 -22.60 -16.31
CA GLU A 35 1.01 -21.40 -15.50
C GLU A 35 2.24 -20.82 -14.76
N THR A 36 3.39 -21.50 -14.77
CA THR A 36 4.65 -20.98 -14.22
C THR A 36 5.73 -20.90 -15.30
N PRO A 37 5.56 -20.01 -16.29
CA PRO A 37 6.52 -19.89 -17.38
C PRO A 37 7.85 -19.31 -16.85
N ARG A 38 8.98 -19.86 -17.29
CA ARG A 38 10.31 -19.40 -16.85
C ARG A 38 10.77 -18.24 -17.70
N LEU A 39 11.35 -17.19 -17.11
CA LEU A 39 11.95 -16.12 -17.90
C LEU A 39 13.10 -16.68 -18.73
N LYS A 40 12.98 -16.65 -20.07
CA LYS A 40 14.07 -16.96 -20.99
C LYS A 40 15.00 -15.76 -21.11
N ASN A 41 14.40 -14.62 -21.45
CA ASN A 41 15.03 -13.32 -21.50
C ASN A 41 13.95 -12.23 -21.52
N GLY A 42 14.32 -11.05 -21.05
CA GLY A 42 13.55 -9.82 -21.22
C GLY A 42 14.32 -8.85 -22.11
N ILE A 43 13.62 -8.12 -22.97
CA ILE A 43 14.15 -7.00 -23.72
C ILE A 43 13.34 -5.77 -23.33
N ILE A 44 14.00 -4.75 -22.80
CA ILE A 44 13.39 -3.47 -22.48
C ILE A 44 14.06 -2.41 -23.35
N GLN A 45 13.28 -1.70 -24.15
CA GLN A 45 13.72 -0.66 -25.07
C GLN A 45 13.08 0.66 -24.65
N PRO A 46 13.60 1.32 -23.61
CA PRO A 46 13.22 2.69 -23.36
C PRO A 46 13.75 3.58 -24.49
N GLN A 47 12.97 4.56 -24.88
CA GLN A 47 13.39 5.64 -25.76
C GLN A 47 13.02 6.92 -25.03
N PHE A 48 14.00 7.76 -24.73
CA PHE A 48 13.74 9.05 -24.11
C PHE A 48 14.73 10.10 -24.58
N ARG A 49 14.29 11.35 -24.53
CA ARG A 49 15.13 12.50 -24.88
C ARG A 49 15.46 13.25 -23.60
N VAL A 50 16.73 13.30 -23.23
CA VAL A 50 17.22 14.16 -22.17
C VAL A 50 17.53 15.53 -22.78
N VAL A 51 16.88 16.58 -22.29
CA VAL A 51 17.10 17.96 -22.70
C VAL A 51 17.64 18.74 -21.50
N GLY A 52 18.76 19.42 -21.67
CA GLY A 52 19.30 20.34 -20.67
C GLY A 52 19.02 21.79 -21.07
N GLU A 53 18.38 22.56 -20.19
CA GLU A 53 18.26 24.02 -20.34
C GLU A 53 19.26 24.69 -19.37
N GLY A 54 20.30 25.35 -19.93
CA GLY A 54 21.41 25.96 -19.18
C GLY A 54 22.47 26.56 -20.11
N VAL A 55 23.63 26.99 -19.56
CA VAL A 55 24.73 27.67 -20.30
C VAL A 55 25.29 26.83 -21.47
N ILE A 56 25.10 25.51 -21.44
CA ILE A 56 25.34 24.61 -22.56
C ILE A 56 24.06 23.81 -22.81
N PRO A 57 23.19 24.22 -23.75
CA PRO A 57 22.01 23.44 -24.08
C PRO A 57 22.43 22.16 -24.79
N PHE A 58 21.89 21.02 -24.36
CA PHE A 58 22.12 19.73 -25.01
C PHE A 58 20.82 18.94 -25.13
N SER A 59 20.76 18.06 -26.13
CA SER A 59 19.62 17.22 -26.42
C SER A 59 20.12 15.84 -26.82
N LEU A 60 20.00 14.87 -25.92
CA LEU A 60 20.47 13.51 -26.12
C LEU A 60 19.27 12.56 -26.19
N THR A 61 19.03 11.95 -27.34
CA THR A 61 18.09 10.82 -27.45
C THR A 61 18.81 9.55 -27.05
N ILE A 62 18.34 8.91 -25.99
CA ILE A 62 18.85 7.64 -25.51
C ILE A 62 17.84 6.56 -25.88
N GLN A 63 18.31 5.53 -26.57
CA GLN A 63 17.55 4.31 -26.87
C GLN A 63 18.34 3.10 -26.36
N PRO A 64 18.43 2.89 -25.03
CA PRO A 64 19.07 1.69 -24.53
C PRO A 64 18.23 0.46 -24.90
N ILE A 65 18.90 -0.65 -25.16
CA ILE A 65 18.31 -1.98 -25.15
C ILE A 65 18.82 -2.64 -23.88
N VAL A 66 17.93 -2.90 -22.92
CA VAL A 66 18.20 -3.70 -21.75
C VAL A 66 17.85 -5.14 -22.09
N GLU A 67 18.84 -6.03 -22.16
CA GLU A 67 18.63 -7.47 -22.21
C GLU A 67 18.83 -8.04 -20.81
N VAL A 68 17.84 -8.76 -20.32
CA VAL A 68 17.85 -9.36 -18.99
C VAL A 68 17.84 -10.89 -19.14
N SER A 69 18.83 -11.56 -18.57
CA SER A 69 18.90 -13.02 -18.46
C SER A 69 19.20 -13.46 -17.03
N ALA A 70 19.12 -14.77 -16.77
CA ALA A 70 19.37 -15.34 -15.44
C ALA A 70 20.77 -15.02 -14.89
N ASP A 71 21.75 -14.83 -15.77
CA ASP A 71 23.18 -14.71 -15.43
C ASP A 71 23.77 -13.32 -15.66
N LYS A 72 23.04 -12.39 -16.30
CA LYS A 72 23.52 -11.03 -16.59
C LYS A 72 22.40 -10.07 -16.97
N VAL A 73 22.66 -8.79 -16.75
CA VAL A 73 21.86 -7.67 -17.28
C VAL A 73 22.75 -6.90 -18.23
N VAL A 74 22.36 -6.83 -19.49
CA VAL A 74 23.11 -6.15 -20.54
C VAL A 74 22.37 -4.87 -20.93
N LEU A 75 22.98 -3.71 -20.69
CA LEU A 75 22.52 -2.43 -21.20
C LEU A 75 23.31 -2.09 -22.47
N ARG A 76 22.65 -2.02 -23.63
CA ARG A 76 23.25 -1.54 -24.87
C ARG A 76 22.71 -0.17 -25.22
N GLY A 77 23.54 0.86 -25.20
CA GLY A 77 23.20 2.19 -25.70
C GLY A 77 24.03 2.55 -26.92
N ARG A 78 23.46 3.27 -27.88
CA ARG A 78 24.25 3.91 -28.94
C ARG A 78 24.45 5.39 -28.60
N VAL A 79 25.70 5.82 -28.56
CA VAL A 79 26.07 7.23 -28.42
C VAL A 79 26.40 7.77 -29.80
N MET A 80 25.65 8.80 -30.22
CA MET A 80 25.87 9.50 -31.48
C MET A 80 26.32 10.92 -31.19
N ASN A 81 27.47 11.34 -31.77
CA ASN A 81 27.93 12.72 -31.77
C ASN A 81 28.11 13.35 -30.38
N LEU A 82 28.64 12.60 -29.40
CA LEU A 82 29.06 13.22 -28.15
C LEU A 82 30.31 14.06 -28.44
N SER A 83 30.14 15.38 -28.46
CA SER A 83 31.20 16.34 -28.78
C SER A 83 31.84 16.91 -27.52
N VAL A 84 33.17 16.86 -27.43
CA VAL A 84 33.96 17.60 -26.45
C VAL A 84 34.91 18.49 -27.24
N GLY A 85 34.80 19.80 -27.05
CA GLY A 85 35.62 20.74 -27.80
C GLY A 85 35.84 22.06 -27.06
N LEU A 86 37.00 22.65 -27.33
CA LEU A 86 37.34 24.03 -26.95
C LEU A 86 37.27 24.85 -28.25
N LYS A 87 36.49 25.94 -28.22
CA LYS A 87 36.25 26.79 -29.39
C LYS A 87 37.59 27.15 -30.06
N HIS A 88 37.72 26.78 -31.33
CA HIS A 88 38.80 27.14 -32.27
C HIS A 88 40.15 26.40 -32.11
N GLU A 89 40.21 25.30 -31.36
CA GLU A 89 41.47 24.54 -31.24
C GLU A 89 41.27 23.02 -31.33
N PHE A 90 40.14 22.50 -30.86
CA PHE A 90 39.93 21.06 -30.71
C PHE A 90 38.43 20.72 -30.76
N ASP A 91 38.03 19.82 -31.67
CA ASP A 91 36.70 19.20 -31.71
C ASP A 91 36.86 17.67 -31.76
N ALA A 92 36.48 16.98 -30.68
CA ALA A 92 36.42 15.53 -30.63
C ALA A 92 34.96 15.06 -30.60
N ARG A 93 34.58 14.19 -31.54
CA ARG A 93 33.25 13.59 -31.63
C ARG A 93 33.33 12.09 -31.47
N LEU A 94 32.65 11.59 -30.45
CA LEU A 94 32.51 10.18 -30.17
C LEU A 94 31.22 9.64 -30.78
N THR A 95 31.33 8.59 -31.60
CA THR A 95 30.19 7.81 -32.09
C THR A 95 30.47 6.33 -31.89
N GLY A 96 29.63 5.64 -31.14
CA GLY A 96 29.83 4.22 -30.83
C GLY A 96 28.73 3.60 -29.98
N ASP A 97 28.77 2.29 -29.89
CA ASP A 97 27.93 1.50 -29.00
C ASP A 97 28.63 1.37 -27.64
N ILE A 98 27.87 1.57 -26.58
CA ILE A 98 28.23 1.33 -25.19
C ILE A 98 27.43 0.12 -24.74
N ILE A 99 28.13 -0.94 -24.33
CA ILE A 99 27.55 -2.17 -23.81
C ILE A 99 28.01 -2.31 -22.37
N LEU A 100 27.09 -2.20 -21.42
CA LEU A 100 27.34 -2.47 -20.01
C LEU A 100 26.77 -3.86 -19.71
N THR A 101 27.59 -4.78 -19.20
CA THR A 101 27.15 -6.10 -18.75
C THR A 101 27.35 -6.21 -17.25
N LEU A 102 26.26 -6.28 -16.51
CA LEU A 102 26.24 -6.50 -15.07
C LEU A 102 26.17 -8.00 -14.80
N PHE A 103 26.90 -8.46 -13.78
CA PHE A 103 26.94 -9.86 -13.35
C PHE A 103 26.42 -10.02 -11.91
N PRO A 104 25.88 -11.20 -11.55
CA PRO A 104 25.33 -11.49 -10.23
C PRO A 104 26.37 -11.56 -9.11
N THR A 105 27.66 -11.65 -9.43
CA THR A 105 28.72 -11.80 -8.43
C THR A 105 29.03 -10.48 -7.75
N THR A 106 28.83 -10.44 -6.43
CA THR A 106 29.41 -9.44 -5.54
C THR A 106 30.69 -9.97 -4.90
N TYR A 107 31.61 -9.08 -4.56
CA TYR A 107 32.73 -9.40 -3.68
C TYR A 107 32.89 -8.27 -2.67
N ASP A 108 33.13 -8.65 -1.43
CA ASP A 108 33.38 -7.72 -0.34
C ASP A 108 34.84 -7.30 -0.38
N VAL A 109 35.08 -6.00 -0.23
CA VAL A 109 36.43 -5.46 -0.09
C VAL A 109 36.61 -5.08 1.37
N ASP A 110 37.46 -5.82 2.08
CA ASP A 110 37.90 -5.45 3.42
C ASP A 110 38.55 -4.07 3.35
N ASN A 111 37.83 -3.04 3.80
CA ASN A 111 38.36 -1.70 3.92
C ASN A 111 38.67 -1.39 5.39
N PRO A 112 39.94 -1.43 5.82
CA PRO A 112 40.32 -1.21 7.21
C PRO A 112 40.03 0.22 7.71
N PHE A 113 39.54 1.14 6.87
CA PHE A 113 39.27 2.54 7.21
C PHE A 113 37.78 2.92 7.17
N SER A 114 36.86 1.98 6.90
CA SER A 114 35.41 2.22 6.88
C SER A 114 34.69 1.21 7.78
N PRO A 115 33.82 1.63 8.72
CA PRO A 115 33.03 0.71 9.56
C PRO A 115 31.85 0.05 8.81
N ARG A 116 31.77 0.19 7.49
CA ARG A 116 30.76 -0.48 6.64
C ARG A 116 31.44 -1.27 5.55
N ASP A 117 31.06 -2.54 5.43
CA ASP A 117 31.41 -3.41 4.32
C ASP A 117 30.86 -2.81 3.02
N ILE A 118 31.73 -2.64 2.02
CA ILE A 118 31.34 -2.16 0.69
C ILE A 118 31.35 -3.38 -0.22
N SER A 119 30.18 -3.90 -0.54
CA SER A 119 30.04 -4.92 -1.58
C SER A 119 30.16 -4.26 -2.96
N LEU A 120 31.03 -4.79 -3.80
CA LEU A 120 31.20 -4.34 -5.19
C LEU A 120 30.57 -5.34 -6.15
N GLN A 121 29.84 -4.83 -7.14
CA GLN A 121 29.26 -5.61 -8.23
C GLN A 121 30.15 -5.56 -9.46
N ARG A 122 30.37 -6.74 -10.05
CA ARG A 122 31.14 -6.87 -11.27
C ARG A 122 30.32 -6.38 -12.47
N MET A 123 30.90 -5.43 -13.19
CA MET A 123 30.41 -4.93 -14.48
C MET A 123 31.51 -5.12 -15.54
N SER A 124 31.13 -5.35 -16.79
CA SER A 124 32.00 -5.19 -17.94
C SER A 124 31.47 -4.05 -18.79
N VAL A 125 32.36 -3.13 -19.17
CA VAL A 125 32.06 -2.05 -20.10
C VAL A 125 32.74 -2.38 -21.42
N GLU A 126 31.97 -2.38 -22.49
CA GLU A 126 32.48 -2.50 -23.85
C GLU A 126 32.07 -1.25 -24.66
N LEU A 127 33.06 -0.58 -25.24
CA LEU A 127 32.92 0.61 -26.07
C LEU A 127 33.40 0.25 -27.47
N LYS A 128 32.50 0.27 -28.45
CA LYS A 128 32.81 -0.05 -29.85
C LYS A 128 32.39 1.11 -30.73
N GLY A 129 33.32 1.74 -31.44
CA GLY A 129 32.97 2.87 -32.26
C GLY A 129 34.15 3.55 -32.93
N SER A 130 33.98 4.84 -33.18
CA SER A 130 35.01 5.69 -33.75
C SER A 130 35.00 7.05 -33.07
N MET A 131 36.19 7.61 -32.88
CA MET A 131 36.38 8.97 -32.41
C MET A 131 36.92 9.80 -33.56
N ALA A 132 36.19 10.82 -33.96
CA ALA A 132 36.66 11.80 -34.91
C ALA A 132 37.27 12.98 -34.14
N VAL A 133 38.57 13.21 -34.30
CA VAL A 133 39.26 14.37 -33.74
C VAL A 133 39.59 15.33 -34.88
N SER A 134 39.22 16.60 -34.72
CA SER A 134 39.55 17.68 -35.64
C SER A 134 40.39 18.71 -34.89
N LEU A 135 41.54 19.04 -35.48
CA LEU A 135 42.41 20.13 -35.05
C LEU A 135 42.50 21.13 -36.19
N ASP A 136 42.33 22.42 -35.92
CA ASP A 136 42.20 23.48 -36.93
C ASP A 136 43.37 23.56 -37.93
N LYS A 137 44.54 23.00 -37.59
CA LYS A 137 45.74 22.98 -38.45
C LYS A 137 46.19 21.60 -38.92
N VAL A 138 45.61 20.51 -38.40
CA VAL A 138 46.04 19.12 -38.68
C VAL A 138 44.97 18.35 -39.48
N GLY A 139 43.74 18.85 -39.53
CA GLY A 139 42.62 18.20 -40.20
C GLY A 139 41.89 17.20 -39.31
N ARG A 140 40.93 16.49 -39.89
CA ARG A 140 40.06 15.53 -39.19
C ARG A 140 40.61 14.11 -39.31
N GLN A 141 40.89 13.46 -38.19
CA GLN A 141 41.24 12.04 -38.14
C GLN A 141 40.12 11.25 -37.46
N THR A 142 39.74 10.11 -38.03
CA THR A 142 38.77 9.20 -37.41
C THR A 142 39.49 7.94 -36.97
N ILE A 143 39.44 7.65 -35.68
CA ILE A 143 40.14 6.54 -35.05
C ILE A 143 39.09 5.53 -34.60
N PRO A 144 39.03 4.32 -35.18
CA PRO A 144 38.18 3.27 -34.66
C PRO A 144 38.73 2.80 -33.31
N PHE A 145 37.83 2.48 -32.38
CA PHE A 145 38.20 1.89 -31.10
C PHE A 145 37.25 0.75 -30.75
N SER A 146 37.82 -0.25 -30.07
CA SER A 146 37.08 -1.32 -29.40
C SER A 146 37.76 -1.55 -28.06
N LEU A 147 37.15 -1.07 -27.00
CA LEU A 147 37.68 -1.16 -25.64
C LEU A 147 36.73 -2.04 -24.84
N SER A 148 37.26 -3.04 -24.14
CA SER A 148 36.50 -3.81 -23.17
C SER A 148 37.31 -3.89 -21.89
N PHE A 149 36.71 -3.47 -20.78
CA PHE A 149 37.36 -3.50 -19.49
C PHE A 149 36.35 -3.83 -18.37
N PRO A 150 36.76 -4.58 -17.35
CA PRO A 150 35.95 -4.78 -16.17
C PRO A 150 35.90 -3.48 -15.36
N VAL A 151 34.75 -3.21 -14.76
CA VAL A 151 34.55 -2.13 -13.80
C VAL A 151 33.87 -2.72 -12.58
N ALA A 152 34.31 -2.30 -11.40
CA ALA A 152 33.60 -2.56 -10.16
C ALA A 152 32.70 -1.36 -9.89
N MET A 153 31.41 -1.58 -9.69
CA MET A 153 30.50 -0.54 -9.21
C MET A 153 30.03 -0.91 -7.81
N PRO A 154 29.64 0.07 -6.97
CA PRO A 154 28.94 -0.25 -5.73
C PRO A 154 27.78 -1.17 -6.03
N ALA A 155 27.74 -2.32 -5.35
CA ALA A 155 26.64 -3.25 -5.52
C ALA A 155 25.35 -2.52 -5.10
N SER A 156 24.37 -2.54 -5.99
CA SER A 156 23.04 -2.05 -5.66
C SER A 156 22.21 -3.24 -5.22
N ASP A 157 21.60 -3.13 -4.04
CA ASP A 157 20.64 -4.13 -3.55
C ASP A 157 19.57 -4.42 -4.60
N SER A 158 19.08 -3.38 -5.31
CA SER A 158 18.10 -3.53 -6.39
C SER A 158 18.60 -4.35 -7.59
N ILE A 159 19.88 -4.22 -7.98
CA ILE A 159 20.45 -4.98 -9.10
C ILE A 159 20.74 -6.43 -8.68
N ASN A 160 21.27 -6.63 -7.48
CA ASN A 160 21.46 -7.97 -6.91
C ASN A 160 20.14 -8.70 -6.72
N GLN A 161 19.07 -7.98 -6.34
CA GLN A 161 17.71 -8.50 -6.29
C GLN A 161 17.22 -8.95 -7.66
N ILE A 162 17.41 -8.16 -8.73
CA ILE A 162 17.09 -8.60 -10.10
C ILE A 162 17.80 -9.92 -10.39
N PHE A 163 19.08 -10.05 -10.06
CA PHE A 163 19.79 -11.31 -10.28
C PHE A 163 19.27 -12.47 -9.44
N GLN A 164 18.96 -12.26 -8.16
CA GLN A 164 18.40 -13.28 -7.26
C GLN A 164 16.97 -13.70 -7.65
N VAL A 165 16.18 -12.76 -8.16
CA VAL A 165 14.82 -12.94 -8.70
C VAL A 165 14.86 -13.74 -9.99
N LEU A 166 15.97 -13.72 -10.71
CA LEU A 166 16.10 -14.38 -12.01
C LEU A 166 16.85 -15.71 -11.94
N GLN A 167 17.38 -16.09 -10.77
CA GLN A 167 18.00 -17.41 -10.57
C GLN A 167 16.93 -18.51 -10.60
N PRO A 168 17.06 -19.53 -11.46
CA PRO A 168 16.19 -20.70 -11.43
C PRO A 168 16.28 -21.44 -10.09
N PRO A 169 15.18 -22.09 -9.65
CA PRO A 169 13.90 -22.22 -10.35
C PRO A 169 12.99 -21.00 -10.13
N LEU A 170 12.16 -20.65 -11.12
CA LEU A 170 11.23 -19.52 -11.04
C LEU A 170 9.78 -19.93 -11.34
N PRO A 171 8.80 -19.47 -10.53
CA PRO A 171 8.99 -18.84 -9.22
C PRO A 171 9.72 -19.80 -8.27
N LYS A 172 10.48 -19.26 -7.30
CA LYS A 172 11.31 -20.08 -6.40
C LYS A 172 10.43 -21.13 -5.72
N PRO A 173 10.75 -22.44 -5.82
CA PRO A 173 10.01 -23.45 -5.10
C PRO A 173 10.15 -23.15 -3.62
N TRP A 174 9.04 -23.27 -2.93
CA TRP A 174 8.93 -22.82 -1.57
C TRP A 174 9.24 -23.96 -0.59
N GLY A 175 10.20 -23.70 0.29
CA GLY A 175 10.65 -24.57 1.38
C GLY A 175 11.33 -25.88 0.94
N ASP A 176 12.63 -26.02 1.19
CA ASP A 176 13.18 -27.35 1.47
C ASP A 176 12.49 -27.85 2.74
N GLY A 177 11.59 -28.83 2.59
CA GLY A 177 10.83 -29.37 3.71
C GLY A 177 9.48 -28.69 3.98
N ASN A 178 8.73 -28.29 2.92
CA ASN A 178 7.27 -28.09 2.94
C ASN A 178 6.66 -28.66 4.24
N PRO A 179 5.97 -27.89 5.11
CA PRO A 179 5.21 -28.51 6.17
C PRO A 179 4.06 -29.30 5.51
N LEU A 180 4.37 -30.52 5.08
CA LEU A 180 3.50 -31.51 4.44
C LEU A 180 2.48 -32.07 5.44
N GLY A 181 2.35 -31.44 6.60
CA GLY A 181 1.37 -31.81 7.61
C GLY A 181 -0.01 -31.30 7.22
N ALA A 182 -0.94 -32.24 7.01
CA ALA A 182 -2.36 -31.95 7.01
C ALA A 182 -2.69 -31.09 8.25
N THR A 183 -3.54 -30.08 8.08
CA THR A 183 -4.10 -29.38 9.23
C THR A 183 -4.86 -30.40 10.06
N PRO A 184 -4.57 -30.58 11.36
CA PRO A 184 -5.25 -31.58 12.19
C PRO A 184 -6.76 -31.41 12.08
N ALA A 185 -7.50 -32.52 11.97
CA ALA A 185 -8.96 -32.45 12.00
C ALA A 185 -9.42 -31.92 13.37
N LEU A 186 -10.54 -31.20 13.38
CA LEU A 186 -11.19 -30.83 14.64
C LEU A 186 -11.60 -32.10 15.39
N THR A 187 -11.12 -32.27 16.61
CA THR A 187 -11.45 -33.40 17.47
C THR A 187 -12.73 -33.17 18.28
N THR A 188 -13.22 -31.94 18.34
CA THR A 188 -14.42 -31.53 19.07
C THR A 188 -15.23 -30.53 18.25
N PRO A 189 -16.57 -30.53 18.36
CA PRO A 189 -17.39 -29.45 17.82
C PRO A 189 -16.93 -28.09 18.36
N VAL A 190 -16.85 -27.09 17.49
CA VAL A 190 -16.45 -25.71 17.83
C VAL A 190 -17.64 -24.79 17.58
N ASP A 191 -17.98 -23.98 18.57
CA ASP A 191 -18.96 -22.90 18.39
C ASP A 191 -18.28 -21.69 17.77
N PHE A 192 -18.55 -21.46 16.49
CA PHE A 192 -18.04 -20.30 15.75
C PHE A 192 -18.91 -19.05 15.93
N SER A 193 -20.17 -19.23 16.33
CA SER A 193 -21.21 -18.20 16.29
C SER A 193 -21.21 -17.29 17.52
N THR A 194 -21.01 -17.85 18.72
CA THR A 194 -20.93 -17.07 19.95
C THR A 194 -19.73 -16.11 19.90
N PRO A 195 -18.50 -16.56 19.54
CA PRO A 195 -17.38 -15.67 19.35
C PRO A 195 -17.63 -14.56 18.32
N ALA A 196 -18.29 -14.87 17.20
CA ALA A 196 -18.62 -13.86 16.19
C ALA A 196 -19.50 -12.76 16.80
N ARG A 197 -20.55 -13.14 17.53
CA ARG A 197 -21.48 -12.19 18.17
C ARG A 197 -20.81 -11.31 19.22
N GLU A 198 -19.90 -11.87 20.00
CA GLU A 198 -19.10 -11.11 20.97
C GLU A 198 -18.26 -10.04 20.26
N ILE A 199 -17.52 -10.44 19.22
CA ILE A 199 -16.66 -9.53 18.44
C ILE A 199 -17.52 -8.46 17.74
N GLU A 200 -18.66 -8.83 17.16
CA GLU A 200 -19.61 -7.87 16.55
C GLU A 200 -20.17 -6.85 17.55
N THR A 201 -20.30 -7.23 18.82
CA THR A 201 -20.74 -6.33 19.87
C THR A 201 -19.61 -5.38 20.26
N ALA A 202 -18.41 -5.93 20.47
CA ALA A 202 -17.26 -5.20 20.97
C ALA A 202 -16.65 -4.26 19.92
N ILE A 203 -16.67 -4.60 18.63
CA ILE A 203 -16.12 -3.77 17.54
C ILE A 203 -16.76 -2.37 17.47
N ALA A 204 -17.91 -2.13 18.10
CA ALA A 204 -18.52 -0.81 18.17
C ALA A 204 -17.57 0.29 18.69
N SER A 205 -16.67 -0.02 19.63
CA SER A 205 -15.64 0.90 20.14
C SER A 205 -14.57 1.26 19.09
N HIS A 206 -14.35 0.35 18.13
CA HIS A 206 -13.42 0.45 17.01
C HIS A 206 -14.01 1.11 15.76
N LEU A 207 -15.26 1.54 15.81
CA LEU A 207 -15.98 2.13 14.68
C LEU A 207 -16.31 3.62 14.84
N PRO A 208 -15.39 4.47 15.33
CA PRO A 208 -15.70 5.89 15.44
C PRO A 208 -16.00 6.46 14.06
N PHE A 209 -17.13 7.17 13.96
CA PHE A 209 -17.54 7.87 12.75
C PHE A 209 -17.55 6.98 11.49
N GLY A 210 -17.83 5.69 11.65
CA GLY A 210 -17.99 4.74 10.54
C GLY A 210 -16.68 4.28 9.89
N ALA A 211 -15.54 4.44 10.55
CA ALA A 211 -14.25 3.89 10.10
C ALA A 211 -13.70 2.91 11.15
N VAL A 212 -13.07 1.82 10.68
CA VAL A 212 -12.41 0.82 11.55
C VAL A 212 -11.04 1.33 11.98
N LEU A 213 -10.82 1.42 13.29
CA LEU A 213 -9.54 1.80 13.90
C LEU A 213 -9.17 0.83 15.02
N SER A 214 -7.88 0.55 15.21
CA SER A 214 -7.40 -0.09 16.44
C SER A 214 -7.46 0.86 17.64
N LEU A 215 -7.52 0.31 18.85
CA LEU A 215 -7.48 1.07 20.10
C LEU A 215 -6.17 0.79 20.84
N ASP A 216 -5.53 1.82 21.37
CA ASP A 216 -4.35 1.72 22.23
C ASP A 216 -4.76 2.07 23.67
N HIS A 217 -4.65 1.08 24.56
CA HIS A 217 -5.00 1.21 25.98
C HIS A 217 -3.83 1.80 26.79
N ASN A 218 -3.98 3.01 27.31
CA ASN A 218 -2.90 3.76 27.96
C ASN A 218 -2.91 3.68 29.51
N ALA A 219 -3.47 2.62 30.10
CA ALA A 219 -3.43 2.39 31.55
C ALA A 219 -2.11 1.69 31.98
N ARG A 220 -1.31 2.32 32.86
CA ARG A 220 -0.13 1.72 33.52
C ARG A 220 -0.55 0.70 34.61
N PRO A 221 0.31 -0.29 34.98
CA PRO A 221 1.50 -0.03 35.82
C PRO A 221 2.83 -0.11 35.05
N ALA A 222 3.85 0.54 35.61
CA ALA A 222 5.18 0.68 35.06
C ALA A 222 5.95 -0.66 34.91
N ILE A 223 6.48 -0.91 33.71
CA ILE A 223 7.84 -1.46 33.61
C ILE A 223 8.75 -0.24 33.69
N SER A 224 9.41 -0.08 34.82
CA SER A 224 10.33 1.01 35.13
C SER A 224 11.56 0.95 34.22
N LEU A 225 11.50 1.58 33.06
CA LEU A 225 12.70 2.01 32.34
C LEU A 225 13.09 3.39 32.89
N ALA A 226 14.11 3.38 33.76
CA ALA A 226 14.73 4.50 34.49
C ALA A 226 13.95 5.11 35.70
N PRO A 227 14.58 5.22 36.89
CA PRO A 227 14.02 5.96 38.02
C PRO A 227 13.93 7.46 37.72
N GLY A 228 12.78 8.09 38.03
CA GLY A 228 12.71 9.55 38.21
C GLY A 228 12.02 10.38 37.12
N ARG A 229 11.39 9.78 36.11
CA ARG A 229 10.49 10.51 35.19
C ARG A 229 9.07 9.95 35.22
N THR A 230 8.21 10.56 36.02
CA THR A 230 6.76 10.43 35.89
C THR A 230 6.30 11.23 34.67
N SER A 231 5.88 10.54 33.61
CA SER A 231 5.17 11.17 32.50
C SER A 231 3.81 11.70 33.01
N PRO A 232 3.36 12.89 32.59
CA PRO A 232 2.02 13.38 32.90
C PRO A 232 0.96 12.39 32.38
N ASP A 233 -0.18 12.34 33.08
CA ASP A 233 -1.30 11.43 32.86
C ASP A 233 -1.68 11.31 31.38
N LEU A 234 -1.42 10.15 30.78
CA LEU A 234 -1.89 9.83 29.43
C LEU A 234 -3.42 9.59 29.48
N PRO A 235 -4.19 10.02 28.47
CA PRO A 235 -5.61 9.66 28.38
C PRO A 235 -5.77 8.14 28.38
N PRO A 236 -6.82 7.56 28.99
CA PRO A 236 -6.95 6.12 29.21
C PRO A 236 -7.01 5.29 27.92
N LEU A 237 -7.33 5.91 26.79
CA LEU A 237 -7.52 5.27 25.48
C LEU A 237 -7.11 6.24 24.36
N SER A 238 -6.41 5.74 23.34
CA SER A 238 -6.17 6.42 22.06
C SER A 238 -6.54 5.52 20.89
N TYR A 239 -6.76 6.08 19.70
CA TYR A 239 -6.76 5.27 18.48
C TYR A 239 -5.32 4.95 18.08
N GLY A 240 -5.13 3.75 17.53
CA GLY A 240 -3.84 3.29 17.03
C GLY A 240 -3.31 4.13 15.87
N LEU A 241 -2.42 3.54 15.05
CA LEU A 241 -1.82 4.24 13.90
C LEU A 241 -2.90 4.92 13.04
N LYS A 242 -2.65 6.17 12.63
CA LYS A 242 -3.58 6.97 11.80
C LYS A 242 -3.79 6.39 10.39
N ALA A 243 -2.98 5.40 10.01
CA ALA A 243 -2.83 4.87 8.67
C ALA A 243 -3.82 3.73 8.38
N ASP A 244 -4.27 3.66 7.12
CA ASP A 244 -4.93 2.48 6.54
C ASP A 244 -6.31 2.08 7.11
N SER A 245 -7.01 2.99 7.80
CA SER A 245 -8.36 2.69 8.29
C SER A 245 -9.35 2.38 7.16
N ALA A 246 -9.21 3.02 6.00
CA ALA A 246 -10.07 2.81 4.84
C ALA A 246 -10.05 1.36 4.31
N ILE A 247 -8.87 0.71 4.28
CA ILE A 247 -8.80 -0.70 3.83
C ILE A 247 -9.51 -1.63 4.81
N TRP A 248 -9.30 -1.45 6.11
CA TRP A 248 -9.96 -2.26 7.15
C TRP A 248 -11.47 -2.02 7.20
N THR A 249 -11.89 -0.77 7.01
CA THR A 249 -13.31 -0.39 6.88
C THR A 249 -13.95 -1.12 5.71
N GLY A 250 -13.24 -1.25 4.58
CA GLY A 250 -13.72 -1.99 3.41
C GLY A 250 -13.86 -3.49 3.65
N HIS A 251 -12.92 -4.09 4.39
CA HIS A 251 -13.00 -5.49 4.79
C HIS A 251 -14.15 -5.76 5.75
N TYR A 252 -14.35 -4.88 6.75
CA TYR A 252 -15.48 -5.02 7.68
C TYR A 252 -16.83 -4.76 7.01
N LEU A 253 -16.91 -3.76 6.12
CA LEU A 253 -18.10 -3.56 5.28
C LEU A 253 -18.42 -4.82 4.48
N THR A 254 -17.41 -5.48 3.93
CA THR A 254 -17.60 -6.75 3.21
C THR A 254 -18.15 -7.84 4.13
N ALA A 255 -17.66 -7.94 5.38
CA ALA A 255 -18.16 -8.89 6.38
C ALA A 255 -19.65 -8.66 6.68
N GLU A 256 -20.03 -7.41 6.97
CA GLU A 256 -21.41 -7.03 7.29
C GLU A 256 -22.36 -7.17 6.09
N VAL A 257 -21.84 -6.98 4.87
CA VAL A 257 -22.60 -7.27 3.65
C VAL A 257 -22.92 -8.76 3.53
N PHE A 258 -21.93 -9.64 3.77
CA PHE A 258 -22.17 -11.09 3.75
C PHE A 258 -23.05 -11.57 4.90
N ARG A 259 -22.93 -10.95 6.09
CA ARG A 259 -23.86 -11.15 7.20
C ARG A 259 -25.29 -10.85 6.77
N TYR A 260 -25.56 -9.61 6.32
CA TYR A 260 -26.89 -9.21 5.89
C TYR A 260 -27.43 -10.09 4.77
N ALA A 261 -26.61 -10.37 3.74
CA ALA A 261 -27.00 -11.23 2.63
C ALA A 261 -27.41 -12.65 3.07
N THR A 262 -26.91 -13.12 4.20
CA THR A 262 -27.18 -14.48 4.69
C THR A 262 -28.30 -14.56 5.72
N THR A 263 -28.44 -13.52 6.56
CA THR A 263 -29.35 -13.50 7.72
C THR A 263 -30.52 -12.54 7.57
N SER A 264 -30.42 -11.55 6.69
CA SER A 264 -31.35 -10.39 6.61
C SER A 264 -31.49 -9.62 7.94
N ASP A 265 -30.48 -9.70 8.81
CA ASP A 265 -30.46 -9.04 10.12
C ASP A 265 -30.47 -7.50 9.97
N PRO A 266 -31.49 -6.78 10.48
CA PRO A 266 -31.55 -5.33 10.43
C PRO A 266 -30.33 -4.65 11.06
N ALA A 267 -29.74 -5.23 12.11
CA ALA A 267 -28.55 -4.68 12.74
C ALA A 267 -27.33 -4.68 11.81
N ALA A 268 -27.24 -5.69 10.93
CA ALA A 268 -26.21 -5.74 9.89
C ALA A 268 -26.43 -4.65 8.83
N LEU A 269 -27.69 -4.39 8.45
CA LEU A 269 -28.01 -3.30 7.53
C LEU A 269 -27.67 -1.93 8.11
N ASP A 270 -28.00 -1.70 9.38
CA ASP A 270 -27.66 -0.46 10.09
C ASP A 270 -26.14 -0.26 10.15
N ARG A 271 -25.38 -1.35 10.37
CA ARG A 271 -23.92 -1.32 10.33
C ARG A 271 -23.38 -0.99 8.94
N VAL A 272 -23.92 -1.61 7.89
CA VAL A 272 -23.58 -1.28 6.49
C VAL A 272 -23.83 0.20 6.21
N LYS A 273 -25.00 0.74 6.57
CA LYS A 273 -25.33 2.17 6.39
C LYS A 273 -24.33 3.06 7.11
N TYR A 274 -23.98 2.71 8.34
CA TYR A 274 -23.02 3.46 9.14
C TYR A 274 -21.60 3.48 8.52
N LEU A 275 -21.14 2.35 7.99
CA LEU A 275 -19.83 2.22 7.32
C LEU A 275 -19.80 2.96 5.97
N VAL A 276 -20.87 2.86 5.16
CA VAL A 276 -21.00 3.62 3.90
C VAL A 276 -21.01 5.13 4.16
N SER A 277 -21.69 5.57 5.23
CA SER A 277 -21.63 6.95 5.71
C SER A 277 -20.21 7.35 6.15
N GLY A 278 -19.45 6.42 6.73
CA GLY A 278 -18.03 6.59 7.05
C GLY A 278 -17.18 6.85 5.81
N PHE A 279 -17.32 6.03 4.77
CA PHE A 279 -16.66 6.28 3.49
C PHE A 279 -17.04 7.64 2.91
N LYS A 280 -18.34 7.99 2.92
CA LYS A 280 -18.78 9.32 2.47
C LYS A 280 -18.03 10.43 3.19
N ARG A 281 -17.80 10.33 4.51
CA ARG A 281 -16.99 11.30 5.27
C ARG A 281 -15.53 11.35 4.82
N LEU A 282 -14.91 10.20 4.52
CA LEU A 282 -13.53 10.14 4.00
C LEU A 282 -13.38 10.87 2.66
N TYR A 283 -14.36 10.77 1.77
CA TYR A 283 -14.38 11.53 0.52
C TYR A 283 -14.75 13.00 0.75
N ASP A 284 -15.73 13.28 1.61
CA ASP A 284 -16.24 14.63 1.79
C ASP A 284 -15.18 15.57 2.39
N VAL A 285 -14.37 15.10 3.34
CA VAL A 285 -13.41 15.97 4.07
C VAL A 285 -12.31 16.52 3.17
N THR A 286 -12.03 15.90 2.02
CA THR A 286 -10.96 16.32 1.10
C THR A 286 -11.38 17.43 0.13
N THR A 287 -12.62 17.92 0.21
CA THR A 287 -13.24 18.73 -0.86
C THR A 287 -13.26 20.24 -0.61
N ASP A 288 -12.81 20.73 0.55
CA ASP A 288 -13.02 22.13 0.95
C ASP A 288 -11.72 22.90 1.21
N ALA A 289 -11.01 22.60 2.29
CA ALA A 289 -9.73 23.23 2.62
C ALA A 289 -8.64 22.21 2.96
N ALA A 290 -7.39 22.61 2.76
CA ALA A 290 -6.22 21.92 3.28
C ALA A 290 -5.41 22.91 4.12
N VAL A 291 -4.89 22.47 5.26
CA VAL A 291 -3.96 23.23 6.08
C VAL A 291 -2.58 22.69 5.82
N VAL A 292 -1.66 23.56 5.38
CA VAL A 292 -0.25 23.21 5.21
C VAL A 292 0.62 24.17 6.00
N ASP A 293 1.46 23.64 6.89
CA ASP A 293 2.33 24.41 7.78
C ASP A 293 1.56 25.53 8.52
N GLY A 294 0.36 25.19 8.99
CA GLY A 294 -0.55 26.09 9.70
C GLY A 294 -1.33 27.07 8.82
N ARG A 295 -1.16 27.05 7.49
CA ARG A 295 -1.86 27.93 6.54
C ARG A 295 -2.97 27.19 5.81
N ARG A 296 -4.19 27.72 5.88
CA ARG A 296 -5.32 27.21 5.10
C ARG A 296 -5.18 27.57 3.62
N MET A 297 -5.50 26.61 2.78
CA MET A 297 -5.49 26.71 1.32
C MET A 297 -6.81 26.18 0.79
N PRO A 298 -7.44 26.85 -0.19
CA PRO A 298 -8.62 26.30 -0.85
C PRO A 298 -8.24 25.04 -1.61
N VAL A 299 -9.04 23.99 -1.44
CA VAL A 299 -8.91 22.77 -2.22
C VAL A 299 -9.89 22.86 -3.38
N ARG A 300 -9.41 22.54 -4.58
CA ARG A 300 -10.30 22.30 -5.71
C ARG A 300 -11.07 21.01 -5.42
N PRO A 301 -12.41 21.01 -5.43
CA PRO A 301 -13.16 19.77 -5.27
C PRO A 301 -12.75 18.78 -6.35
N MET A 302 -12.11 17.69 -5.94
CA MET A 302 -11.75 16.55 -6.78
C MET A 302 -12.54 15.35 -6.28
N PRO A 303 -13.74 15.10 -6.84
CA PRO A 303 -14.51 13.90 -6.51
C PRO A 303 -13.62 12.67 -6.67
N GLY A 304 -13.75 11.70 -5.77
CA GLY A 304 -12.95 10.48 -5.82
C GLY A 304 -11.63 10.50 -5.03
N VAL A 305 -11.24 11.63 -4.45
CA VAL A 305 -10.11 11.69 -3.51
C VAL A 305 -10.61 11.43 -2.09
N LEU A 306 -10.15 10.36 -1.45
CA LEU A 306 -10.46 10.05 -0.04
C LEU A 306 -9.30 10.40 0.89
N SER A 307 -9.62 10.76 2.13
CA SER A 307 -8.66 10.84 3.22
C SER A 307 -8.43 9.46 3.83
N ARG A 308 -7.23 9.21 4.38
CA ARG A 308 -6.93 7.93 5.05
C ARG A 308 -7.80 7.71 6.28
N THR A 309 -8.18 8.79 6.95
CA THR A 309 -9.11 8.83 8.08
C THR A 309 -9.83 10.19 8.11
N ALA A 310 -10.98 10.29 8.77
CA ALA A 310 -11.71 11.53 8.99
C ALA A 310 -12.12 11.66 10.47
N TRP A 311 -11.82 12.81 11.07
CA TRP A 311 -11.91 13.03 12.52
C TRP A 311 -12.58 14.34 12.88
N PRO A 312 -13.65 14.36 13.69
CA PRO A 312 -14.30 15.60 14.07
C PRO A 312 -13.57 16.28 15.24
N SER A 313 -13.63 17.60 15.27
CA SER A 313 -13.08 18.45 16.34
C SER A 313 -13.72 18.22 17.71
N THR A 314 -14.86 17.53 17.75
CA THR A 314 -15.61 17.19 18.97
C THR A 314 -15.20 15.83 19.56
N SER A 315 -14.31 15.09 18.91
CA SER A 315 -13.90 13.79 19.41
C SER A 315 -13.12 13.89 20.72
N LYS A 316 -13.39 12.94 21.64
CA LYS A 316 -12.80 12.88 22.99
C LYS A 316 -11.55 12.01 23.09
N ILE A 317 -11.33 11.17 22.08
CA ILE A 317 -10.18 10.28 21.98
C ILE A 317 -9.28 10.84 20.88
N ASP A 318 -7.97 10.70 21.02
CA ASP A 318 -7.01 11.14 20.01
C ASP A 318 -6.18 9.94 19.50
N TYR A 319 -5.36 10.15 18.48
CA TYR A 319 -4.44 9.13 17.97
C TYR A 319 -3.17 9.06 18.83
N THR A 320 -2.59 7.87 18.95
CA THR A 320 -1.34 7.63 19.70
C THR A 320 -0.16 8.46 19.17
N GLU A 321 -0.13 8.70 17.86
CA GLU A 321 0.87 9.56 17.19
C GLU A 321 0.51 11.06 17.21
N GLY A 322 -0.49 11.45 18.01
CA GLY A 322 -0.99 12.82 18.13
C GLY A 322 -2.01 13.23 17.07
N SER A 323 -2.72 14.33 17.38
CA SER A 323 -3.88 14.82 16.65
C SER A 323 -3.66 15.11 15.16
N LEU A 324 -4.69 14.87 14.36
CA LEU A 324 -4.65 15.14 12.90
C LEU A 324 -4.36 16.59 12.57
N TYR A 325 -4.95 17.53 13.33
CA TYR A 325 -4.77 18.96 13.10
C TYR A 325 -3.37 19.49 13.49
N LYS A 326 -2.51 18.63 14.07
CA LYS A 326 -1.10 18.93 14.35
C LYS A 326 -0.16 18.39 13.27
N GLN A 327 -0.68 17.69 12.27
CA GLN A 327 0.12 17.19 11.16
C GLN A 327 0.54 18.36 10.25
N PRO A 328 1.72 18.27 9.60
CA PRO A 328 2.18 19.31 8.67
C PRO A 328 1.20 19.58 7.52
N CYS A 329 0.42 18.57 7.13
CA CYS A 329 -0.65 18.69 6.15
C CYS A 329 -1.88 17.86 6.54
N TYR A 330 -3.04 18.50 6.58
CA TYR A 330 -4.35 17.84 6.71
C TYR A 330 -5.46 18.59 5.96
N TYR A 331 -6.53 17.89 5.62
CA TYR A 331 -7.76 18.48 5.09
C TYR A 331 -8.68 18.95 6.22
N GLU A 332 -9.45 20.00 5.98
CA GLU A 332 -10.40 20.58 6.93
C GLU A 332 -11.73 20.88 6.23
N LYS A 333 -12.84 20.42 6.82
CA LYS A 333 -14.19 20.72 6.34
C LYS A 333 -15.16 20.95 7.51
N PRO A 334 -15.60 22.20 7.75
CA PRO A 334 -16.63 22.50 8.74
C PRO A 334 -18.04 22.17 8.25
N GLU A 335 -18.86 21.55 9.10
CA GLU A 335 -20.26 21.24 8.78
C GLU A 335 -21.10 22.49 8.48
N GLY A 336 -20.78 23.60 9.16
CA GLY A 336 -21.47 24.87 9.00
C GLY A 336 -20.87 25.80 7.93
N GLY A 337 -19.83 25.39 7.21
CA GLY A 337 -19.09 26.27 6.31
C GLY A 337 -18.20 27.27 7.07
N TRP A 338 -18.00 28.45 6.49
CA TRP A 338 -16.98 29.40 6.91
C TRP A 338 -17.57 30.77 7.19
N GLU A 339 -17.05 31.47 8.19
CA GLU A 339 -17.37 32.86 8.46
C GLU A 339 -16.16 33.75 8.17
N VAL A 340 -16.39 34.84 7.42
CA VAL A 340 -15.46 35.95 7.29
C VAL A 340 -15.93 37.06 8.21
N ILE A 341 -15.13 37.37 9.23
CA ILE A 341 -15.37 38.48 10.14
C ILE A 341 -14.53 39.66 9.67
N SER A 342 -15.18 40.78 9.38
CA SER A 342 -14.55 42.02 8.92
C SER A 342 -15.14 43.23 9.63
N GLN A 343 -14.62 44.43 9.34
CA GLN A 343 -15.22 45.68 9.83
C GLN A 343 -16.64 45.91 9.30
N GLN A 344 -17.02 45.26 8.20
CA GLN A 344 -18.34 45.35 7.58
C GLN A 344 -19.35 44.36 8.18
N GLY A 345 -18.93 43.55 9.16
CA GLY A 345 -19.73 42.51 9.81
C GLY A 345 -19.24 41.09 9.51
N THR A 346 -20.05 40.11 9.93
CA THR A 346 -19.81 38.68 9.72
C THR A 346 -20.61 38.20 8.52
N GLN A 347 -19.93 37.57 7.56
CA GLN A 347 -20.55 36.93 6.40
C GLN A 347 -20.24 35.43 6.40
N ARG A 348 -21.23 34.61 6.04
CA ARG A 348 -21.11 33.16 6.01
C ARG A 348 -21.04 32.63 4.58
N PHE A 349 -20.18 31.66 4.35
CA PHE A 349 -19.87 31.06 3.06
C PHE A 349 -19.94 29.54 3.14
N ALA A 350 -20.27 28.89 2.03
CA ALA A 350 -20.40 27.44 2.00
C ALA A 350 -19.03 26.75 1.91
N SER A 351 -18.03 27.40 1.33
CA SER A 351 -16.68 26.85 1.16
C SER A 351 -15.57 27.82 1.55
N TYR A 352 -14.39 27.29 1.86
CA TYR A 352 -13.22 28.10 2.19
C TYR A 352 -12.77 28.92 0.97
N ALA A 353 -12.91 28.39 -0.24
CA ALA A 353 -12.61 29.10 -1.47
C ALA A 353 -13.47 30.37 -1.64
N GLU A 354 -14.76 30.32 -1.30
CA GLU A 354 -15.64 31.48 -1.30
C GLU A 354 -15.26 32.49 -0.20
N ALA A 355 -15.03 32.01 1.02
CA ALA A 355 -14.61 32.84 2.14
C ALA A 355 -13.28 33.56 1.82
N GLN A 356 -12.32 32.87 1.22
CA GLN A 356 -11.04 33.44 0.82
C GLN A 356 -11.19 34.48 -0.30
N ARG A 357 -12.08 34.26 -1.27
CA ARG A 357 -12.39 35.27 -2.30
C ARG A 357 -12.99 36.54 -1.69
N ALA A 358 -13.92 36.39 -0.75
CA ALA A 358 -14.50 37.53 -0.03
C ALA A 358 -13.46 38.28 0.80
N LEU A 359 -12.57 37.56 1.51
CA LEU A 359 -11.46 38.13 2.25
C LEU A 359 -10.55 38.99 1.36
N ASN A 360 -10.16 38.43 0.20
CA ASN A 360 -9.30 39.11 -0.76
C ASN A 360 -9.98 40.36 -1.36
N ALA A 361 -11.31 40.33 -1.55
CA ALA A 361 -12.08 41.48 -2.02
C ALA A 361 -12.14 42.61 -0.97
N THR A 362 -12.26 42.28 0.31
CA THR A 362 -12.21 43.29 1.39
C THR A 362 -10.82 43.90 1.54
N ALA A 363 -9.75 43.11 1.36
CA ALA A 363 -8.37 43.59 1.45
C ALA A 363 -7.96 44.51 0.28
N SER A 364 -8.64 44.42 -0.87
CA SER A 364 -8.35 45.19 -2.08
C SER A 364 -9.17 46.49 -2.20
N GLN A 365 -10.06 46.80 -1.26
CA GLN A 365 -10.72 48.11 -1.22
C GLN A 365 -9.72 49.21 -0.80
N PRO A 366 -9.55 50.29 -1.58
CA PRO A 366 -8.67 51.39 -1.21
C PRO A 366 -9.16 52.00 0.10
N ARG A 367 -8.26 52.15 1.09
CA ARG A 367 -8.55 52.94 2.28
C ARG A 367 -8.94 54.34 1.81
N ILE A 368 -10.17 54.75 2.10
CA ILE A 368 -10.60 56.14 1.92
C ILE A 368 -9.57 57.02 2.64
N PRO A 369 -8.90 57.97 1.97
CA PRO A 369 -7.97 58.87 2.64
C PRO A 369 -8.74 59.59 3.74
N THR A 370 -8.33 59.40 4.99
CA THR A 370 -8.87 60.18 6.10
C THR A 370 -8.68 61.66 5.75
N PRO A 371 -9.74 62.49 5.72
CA PRO A 371 -9.57 63.91 5.49
C PRO A 371 -8.61 64.46 6.56
N GLN A 372 -7.47 65.00 6.14
CA GLN A 372 -6.59 65.71 7.06
C GLN A 372 -7.30 66.99 7.47
N ILE A 373 -7.83 67.02 8.69
CA ILE A 373 -8.26 68.25 9.35
C ILE A 373 -6.99 68.93 9.87
N PRO A 374 -6.61 70.12 9.38
CA PRO A 374 -5.48 70.86 9.93
C PRO A 374 -5.90 71.51 11.26
N GLY A 375 -5.22 71.14 12.34
CA GLY A 375 -5.23 71.91 13.59
C GLY A 375 -6.14 71.40 14.71
N ALA A 376 -5.67 70.39 15.46
CA ALA A 376 -5.99 70.25 16.88
C ALA A 376 -4.86 69.49 17.60
N PRO A 377 -4.44 69.88 18.82
CA PRO A 377 -3.42 69.16 19.59
C PRO A 377 -3.90 67.75 19.98
N ARG A 378 -3.06 66.73 19.81
CA ARG A 378 -3.33 65.35 20.21
C ARG A 378 -3.34 65.23 21.75
N PRO A 379 -4.40 64.68 22.39
CA PRO A 379 -4.29 64.16 23.75
C PRO A 379 -3.47 62.85 23.78
N PRO A 380 -2.98 62.40 24.95
CA PRO A 380 -2.19 61.17 25.09
C PRO A 380 -2.98 59.97 24.58
N SER A 381 -2.37 59.17 23.71
CA SER A 381 -2.99 58.01 23.10
C SER A 381 -3.34 56.95 24.16
N LEU A 382 -4.63 56.79 24.46
CA LEU A 382 -5.13 55.49 24.90
C LEU A 382 -4.85 54.50 23.75
N ALA A 383 -4.13 53.43 24.05
CA ALA A 383 -3.84 52.37 23.08
C ALA A 383 -5.16 51.88 22.46
N GLN A 384 -5.39 52.21 21.18
CA GLN A 384 -6.46 51.58 20.44
C GLN A 384 -6.10 50.09 20.31
N PRO A 385 -6.99 49.15 20.69
CA PRO A 385 -6.76 47.76 20.38
C PRO A 385 -6.80 47.63 18.85
N GLN A 386 -5.64 47.39 18.23
CA GLN A 386 -5.57 46.96 16.84
C GLN A 386 -6.21 45.57 16.75
N VAL A 387 -7.50 45.52 16.45
CA VAL A 387 -8.15 44.26 16.13
C VAL A 387 -7.70 43.86 14.73
N ALA A 388 -6.93 42.79 14.64
CA ALA A 388 -6.55 42.15 13.39
C ALA A 388 -7.81 41.58 12.71
N LEU A 389 -8.48 42.40 11.90
CA LEU A 389 -9.53 42.00 10.96
C LEU A 389 -9.04 42.30 9.55
N PRO A 390 -9.36 41.45 8.55
CA PRO A 390 -10.37 40.40 8.60
C PRO A 390 -9.84 38.99 8.99
N ILE A 391 -10.70 38.14 9.59
CA ILE A 391 -10.40 36.76 10.03
C ILE A 391 -11.39 35.78 9.36
N VAL A 392 -10.90 34.62 8.92
CA VAL A 392 -11.73 33.49 8.46
C VAL A 392 -11.77 32.41 9.54
N ARG A 393 -12.97 31.94 9.93
CA ARG A 393 -13.14 30.86 10.91
C ARG A 393 -14.12 29.78 10.45
N PRO A 394 -13.90 28.51 10.81
CA PRO A 394 -14.87 27.45 10.58
C PRO A 394 -16.11 27.61 11.47
N VAL A 395 -17.26 27.11 11.01
CA VAL A 395 -18.53 27.11 11.75
C VAL A 395 -18.99 25.69 12.06
N GLY A 396 -19.32 25.41 13.32
CA GLY A 396 -19.81 24.09 13.75
C GLY A 396 -18.70 23.06 13.96
N THR A 397 -19.05 21.77 13.89
CA THR A 397 -18.07 20.68 13.96
C THR A 397 -17.14 20.74 12.76
N VAL A 398 -15.84 20.65 13.02
CA VAL A 398 -14.81 20.63 11.97
C VAL A 398 -14.32 19.22 11.78
N TRP A 399 -14.41 18.71 10.55
CA TRP A 399 -13.83 17.43 10.18
C TRP A 399 -12.40 17.63 9.67
N TYR A 400 -11.47 16.85 10.22
CA TYR A 400 -10.06 16.81 9.83
C TYR A 400 -9.78 15.51 9.08
N GLY A 401 -9.19 15.61 7.89
CA GLY A 401 -8.81 14.47 7.07
C GLY A 401 -7.30 14.33 6.95
N TRP A 402 -6.74 13.14 7.19
CA TRP A 402 -5.32 12.91 6.95
C TRP A 402 -5.07 12.42 5.52
N GLY A 403 -4.01 12.91 4.87
CA GLY A 403 -3.60 12.36 3.57
C GLY A 403 -3.06 13.34 2.51
N CYS A 404 -2.81 14.62 2.84
CA CYS A 404 -2.23 15.58 1.88
C CYS A 404 -0.69 15.79 2.01
N GLY A 405 -0.05 15.18 3.01
CA GLY A 405 1.37 15.34 3.34
C GLY A 405 2.34 14.48 2.49
N GLY A 406 3.65 14.70 2.72
CA GLY A 406 4.73 14.03 1.99
C GLY A 406 4.97 12.57 2.38
N ASP A 407 5.00 12.28 3.67
CA ASP A 407 5.50 10.98 4.15
C ASP A 407 4.46 9.86 4.10
N HIS A 408 3.15 10.18 4.12
CA HIS A 408 2.09 9.17 4.13
C HIS A 408 0.77 9.66 3.51
N ALA A 409 0.79 9.97 2.21
CA ALA A 409 -0.41 10.30 1.43
C ALA A 409 -1.36 9.10 1.25
N VAL A 410 -2.56 9.31 0.70
CA VAL A 410 -3.52 8.20 0.42
C VAL A 410 -2.86 7.13 -0.44
N SER A 411 -3.03 5.87 -0.06
CA SER A 411 -2.29 4.71 -0.56
C SER A 411 -3.17 3.77 -1.41
N ARG A 412 -2.55 2.84 -2.16
CA ARG A 412 -3.28 1.92 -3.07
C ARG A 412 -4.21 0.97 -2.31
N ASP A 413 -3.74 0.46 -1.18
CA ASP A 413 -4.49 -0.38 -0.25
C ASP A 413 -5.79 0.25 0.22
N ALA A 414 -5.78 1.53 0.63
CA ALA A 414 -6.96 2.26 1.06
C ALA A 414 -8.09 2.19 0.01
N TYR A 415 -7.75 2.42 -1.26
CA TYR A 415 -8.69 2.33 -2.36
C TYR A 415 -9.08 0.90 -2.70
N VAL A 416 -8.17 -0.07 -2.67
CA VAL A 416 -8.55 -1.48 -2.93
C VAL A 416 -9.59 -1.96 -1.92
N GLY A 417 -9.39 -1.70 -0.62
CA GLY A 417 -10.39 -2.05 0.38
C GLY A 417 -11.70 -1.28 0.20
N THR A 418 -11.64 0.02 -0.08
CA THR A 418 -12.81 0.85 -0.39
C THR A 418 -13.61 0.30 -1.56
N MET A 419 -12.93 -0.01 -2.68
CA MET A 419 -13.54 -0.54 -3.89
C MET A 419 -14.15 -1.92 -3.64
N MET A 420 -13.46 -2.81 -2.91
CA MET A 420 -14.00 -4.11 -2.52
C MET A 420 -15.28 -3.97 -1.70
N GLY A 421 -15.24 -3.27 -0.56
CA GLY A 421 -16.38 -3.16 0.35
C GLY A 421 -17.59 -2.47 -0.28
N LEU A 422 -17.37 -1.34 -0.95
CA LEU A 422 -18.46 -0.62 -1.61
C LEU A 422 -19.04 -1.41 -2.80
N SER A 423 -18.24 -2.19 -3.53
CA SER A 423 -18.74 -2.99 -4.65
C SER A 423 -19.69 -4.09 -4.18
N PHE A 424 -19.33 -4.83 -3.13
CA PHE A 424 -20.21 -5.84 -2.54
C PHE A 424 -21.45 -5.19 -1.91
N ALA A 425 -21.31 -4.04 -1.24
CA ALA A 425 -22.45 -3.31 -0.71
C ALA A 425 -23.44 -2.88 -1.81
N ALA A 426 -22.96 -2.30 -2.90
CA ALA A 426 -23.79 -1.89 -4.04
C ALA A 426 -24.51 -3.08 -4.70
N LEU A 427 -23.88 -4.27 -4.69
CA LEU A 427 -24.40 -5.45 -5.35
C LEU A 427 -25.38 -6.25 -4.50
N LEU A 428 -25.02 -6.51 -3.24
CA LEU A 428 -25.70 -7.51 -2.39
C LEU A 428 -26.70 -6.90 -1.41
N ILE A 429 -26.60 -5.59 -1.12
CA ILE A 429 -27.53 -4.93 -0.20
C ILE A 429 -28.71 -4.35 -0.98
N PRO A 430 -29.96 -4.76 -0.72
CA PRO A 430 -31.13 -4.32 -1.47
C PRO A 430 -31.56 -2.87 -1.14
N ASP A 431 -31.05 -2.28 -0.06
CA ASP A 431 -31.38 -0.92 0.35
C ASP A 431 -30.94 0.14 -0.68
N ALA A 432 -31.88 0.98 -1.11
CA ALA A 432 -31.67 1.92 -2.21
C ALA A 432 -30.65 3.02 -1.87
N GLU A 433 -30.62 3.50 -0.62
CA GLU A 433 -29.69 4.54 -0.17
C GLU A 433 -28.27 3.99 -0.13
N VAL A 434 -28.07 2.77 0.37
CA VAL A 434 -26.79 2.08 0.34
C VAL A 434 -26.30 1.90 -1.09
N LYS A 435 -27.14 1.38 -1.98
CA LYS A 435 -26.76 1.18 -3.40
C LYS A 435 -26.38 2.49 -4.08
N GLN A 436 -27.20 3.53 -3.91
CA GLN A 436 -26.97 4.82 -4.52
C GLN A 436 -25.68 5.45 -4.00
N THR A 437 -25.48 5.49 -2.69
CA THR A 437 -24.31 6.10 -2.07
C THR A 437 -23.04 5.34 -2.42
N ALA A 438 -23.04 4.01 -2.30
CA ALA A 438 -21.88 3.19 -2.66
C ALA A 438 -21.51 3.35 -4.14
N SER A 439 -22.50 3.36 -5.04
CA SER A 439 -22.27 3.57 -6.47
C SER A 439 -21.67 4.95 -6.74
N GLN A 440 -22.22 6.02 -6.15
CA GLN A 440 -21.70 7.38 -6.32
C GLN A 440 -20.23 7.53 -5.87
N LEU A 441 -19.86 6.91 -4.74
CA LEU A 441 -18.48 6.93 -4.25
C LEU A 441 -17.53 6.15 -5.17
N LEU A 442 -17.95 4.98 -5.64
CA LEU A 442 -17.21 4.17 -6.62
C LEU A 442 -17.02 4.91 -7.95
N GLU A 443 -18.08 5.56 -8.46
CA GLU A 443 -18.01 6.38 -9.67
C GLU A 443 -17.05 7.55 -9.50
N GLY A 444 -17.11 8.27 -8.37
CA GLY A 444 -16.20 9.37 -8.09
C GLY A 444 -14.74 8.94 -8.13
N ALA A 445 -14.40 7.82 -7.47
CA ALA A 445 -13.03 7.29 -7.48
C ALA A 445 -12.57 6.88 -8.88
N LEU A 446 -13.44 6.22 -9.64
CA LEU A 446 -13.11 5.75 -10.99
C LEU A 446 -13.01 6.90 -12.00
N ASP A 447 -13.90 7.89 -11.92
CA ASP A 447 -13.84 9.11 -12.72
C ASP A 447 -12.55 9.87 -12.49
N HIS A 448 -12.12 9.99 -11.23
CA HIS A 448 -10.85 10.62 -10.89
C HIS A 448 -9.67 9.88 -11.52
N LEU A 449 -9.63 8.55 -11.40
CA LEU A 449 -8.55 7.75 -11.98
C LEU A 449 -8.52 7.87 -13.51
N LEU A 450 -9.68 7.78 -14.17
CA LEU A 450 -9.75 7.88 -15.63
C LEU A 450 -9.38 9.27 -16.14
N ALA A 451 -9.83 10.32 -15.46
CA ALA A 451 -9.48 11.71 -15.81
C ALA A 451 -7.99 11.99 -15.62
N ASN A 452 -7.33 11.31 -14.69
CA ASN A 452 -5.94 11.56 -14.29
C ASN A 452 -4.96 10.45 -14.69
N GLN A 453 -5.27 9.68 -15.75
CA GLN A 453 -4.37 8.66 -16.30
C GLN A 453 -3.92 7.62 -15.25
N TRP A 454 -4.87 7.18 -14.43
CA TRP A 454 -4.66 6.23 -13.32
C TRP A 454 -3.81 6.77 -12.16
N ASN A 455 -3.75 8.09 -11.98
CA ASN A 455 -3.06 8.74 -10.87
C ASN A 455 -4.03 9.41 -9.91
N PHE A 456 -3.79 9.26 -8.60
CA PHE A 456 -4.37 10.12 -7.59
C PHE A 456 -3.52 11.37 -7.44
N ILE A 457 -4.02 12.45 -8.05
CA ILE A 457 -3.56 13.82 -7.83
C ILE A 457 -4.21 14.36 -6.56
N LEU A 458 -3.38 14.79 -5.60
CA LEU A 458 -3.84 15.31 -4.31
C LEU A 458 -3.63 16.81 -4.19
N ALA A 459 -4.69 17.49 -3.76
CA ALA A 459 -4.64 18.88 -3.33
C ALA A 459 -3.85 19.01 -2.00
N PRO A 460 -3.30 20.19 -1.69
CA PRO A 460 -3.36 21.43 -2.46
C PRO A 460 -2.23 21.60 -3.49
N TYR A 461 -1.33 20.62 -3.63
CA TYR A 461 -0.14 20.75 -4.49
C TYR A 461 -0.28 20.09 -5.87
N ASP A 462 -1.42 19.46 -6.14
CA ASP A 462 -1.69 18.69 -7.36
C ASP A 462 -0.56 17.71 -7.71
N ARG A 463 -0.02 17.05 -6.68
CA ARG A 463 1.06 16.06 -6.84
C ARG A 463 0.48 14.67 -6.99
N ILE A 464 1.08 13.89 -7.89
CA ILE A 464 0.86 12.44 -7.95
C ILE A 464 1.47 11.83 -6.69
N ARG A 465 0.62 11.22 -5.86
CA ARG A 465 1.06 10.51 -4.65
C ARG A 465 0.88 9.01 -4.75
N THR A 466 -0.19 8.59 -5.41
CA THR A 466 -0.48 7.19 -5.69
C THR A 466 -0.78 7.02 -7.16
N SER A 467 -0.25 5.97 -7.77
CA SER A 467 -0.49 5.63 -9.16
C SER A 467 -0.87 4.15 -9.29
N TYR A 468 -1.79 3.88 -10.21
CA TYR A 468 -2.14 2.54 -10.67
C TYR A 468 -1.58 2.28 -12.06
N PHE A 469 -0.73 3.16 -12.58
CA PHE A 469 -0.14 2.98 -13.89
C PHE A 469 0.61 1.64 -13.96
N GLY A 470 0.26 0.82 -14.94
CA GLY A 470 0.80 -0.52 -15.11
C GLY A 470 0.16 -1.59 -14.22
N ASN A 471 -0.56 -1.26 -13.14
CA ASN A 471 -1.34 -2.16 -12.27
C ASN A 471 -2.63 -2.67 -12.94
N TYR A 472 -2.49 -3.37 -14.07
CA TYR A 472 -3.62 -3.85 -14.88
C TYR A 472 -4.60 -4.71 -14.11
N ASP A 473 -4.14 -5.48 -13.13
CA ASP A 473 -5.00 -6.26 -12.22
C ASP A 473 -5.99 -5.37 -11.45
N MET A 474 -5.51 -4.32 -10.79
CA MET A 474 -6.33 -3.35 -10.07
C MET A 474 -7.16 -2.48 -11.01
N GLN A 475 -6.58 -2.04 -12.14
CA GLN A 475 -7.30 -1.24 -13.14
C GLN A 475 -8.51 -1.99 -13.69
N LEU A 476 -8.33 -3.25 -14.10
CA LEU A 476 -9.40 -4.09 -14.63
C LEU A 476 -10.41 -4.46 -13.55
N THR A 477 -9.98 -4.66 -12.31
CA THR A 477 -10.90 -4.82 -11.16
C THR A 477 -11.80 -3.60 -11.02
N PHE A 478 -11.24 -2.40 -10.98
CA PHE A 478 -12.00 -1.16 -10.76
C PHE A 478 -12.94 -0.86 -11.93
N LEU A 479 -12.50 -1.09 -13.16
CA LEU A 479 -13.35 -0.98 -14.34
C LEU A 479 -14.45 -2.04 -14.37
N ARG A 480 -14.18 -3.29 -13.96
CA ARG A 480 -15.22 -4.31 -13.89
C ARG A 480 -16.27 -3.97 -12.85
N ILE A 481 -15.87 -3.44 -11.70
CA ILE A 481 -16.79 -2.86 -10.69
C ILE A 481 -17.61 -1.73 -11.31
N GLY A 482 -16.95 -0.79 -12.00
CA GLY A 482 -17.61 0.31 -12.72
C GLY A 482 -18.66 -0.19 -13.72
N LYS A 483 -18.32 -1.17 -14.55
CA LYS A 483 -19.24 -1.79 -15.52
C LYS A 483 -20.44 -2.43 -14.83
N THR A 484 -20.28 -2.98 -13.63
CA THR A 484 -21.39 -3.55 -12.85
C THR A 484 -22.35 -2.48 -12.33
N ILE A 485 -21.83 -1.38 -11.77
CA ILE A 485 -22.68 -0.34 -11.15
C ILE A 485 -23.27 0.65 -12.17
N ASN A 486 -22.55 0.92 -13.26
CA ASN A 486 -22.96 1.84 -14.31
C ASN A 486 -22.45 1.34 -15.68
N PRO A 487 -23.13 0.33 -16.27
CA PRO A 487 -22.69 -0.30 -17.51
C PRO A 487 -22.69 0.65 -18.71
N GLN A 488 -23.56 1.66 -18.73
CA GLN A 488 -23.62 2.63 -19.83
C GLN A 488 -22.35 3.50 -19.89
N LYS A 489 -21.85 3.93 -18.73
CA LYS A 489 -20.68 4.78 -18.62
C LYS A 489 -19.37 4.00 -18.72
N TYR A 490 -19.24 2.91 -17.94
CA TYR A 490 -17.97 2.19 -17.82
C TYR A 490 -17.89 0.91 -18.65
N GLY A 491 -18.99 0.42 -19.23
CA GLY A 491 -18.98 -0.75 -20.11
C GLY A 491 -18.01 -0.57 -21.30
N PRO A 492 -18.15 0.50 -22.10
CA PRO A 492 -17.24 0.75 -23.22
C PRO A 492 -15.78 0.95 -22.76
N VAL A 493 -15.56 1.55 -21.60
CA VAL A 493 -14.21 1.75 -21.04
C VAL A 493 -13.61 0.41 -20.61
N TYR A 494 -14.36 -0.43 -19.91
CA TYR A 494 -13.91 -1.76 -19.53
C TYR A 494 -13.56 -2.60 -20.76
N ASP A 495 -14.44 -2.62 -21.76
CA ASP A 495 -14.24 -3.42 -22.97
C ASP A 495 -13.01 -2.96 -23.77
N HIS A 496 -12.67 -1.66 -23.71
CA HIS A 496 -11.43 -1.14 -24.29
C HIS A 496 -10.17 -1.64 -23.56
N PHE A 497 -10.19 -1.76 -22.24
CA PHE A 497 -9.05 -2.21 -21.43
C PHE A 497 -8.98 -3.74 -21.29
N ALA A 498 -10.11 -4.45 -21.42
CA ALA A 498 -10.24 -5.88 -21.20
C ALA A 498 -9.25 -6.79 -21.94
N PRO A 499 -8.75 -6.47 -23.16
CA PRO A 499 -7.68 -7.24 -23.80
C PRO A 499 -6.39 -7.34 -22.95
N ALA A 500 -6.13 -6.37 -22.07
CA ALA A 500 -5.00 -6.41 -21.13
C ALA A 500 -5.14 -7.50 -20.04
N SER A 501 -6.30 -8.16 -19.94
CA SER A 501 -6.50 -9.33 -19.06
C SER A 501 -5.44 -10.41 -19.25
N GLN A 502 -4.97 -10.61 -20.50
CA GLN A 502 -3.89 -11.56 -20.85
C GLN A 502 -2.54 -11.23 -20.20
N LEU A 503 -2.37 -10.02 -19.64
CA LEU A 503 -1.13 -9.54 -19.05
C LEU A 503 -1.20 -9.44 -17.52
N THR A 504 -2.38 -9.63 -16.92
CA THR A 504 -2.59 -9.50 -15.47
C THR A 504 -1.71 -10.45 -14.66
N TRP A 505 -1.46 -11.65 -15.19
CA TRP A 505 -0.62 -12.65 -14.55
C TRP A 505 0.82 -12.17 -14.31
N ILE A 506 1.34 -11.22 -15.11
CA ILE A 506 2.74 -10.75 -15.00
C ILE A 506 2.97 -10.11 -13.62
N GLN A 507 2.05 -9.26 -13.18
CA GLN A 507 2.20 -8.52 -11.92
C GLN A 507 2.00 -9.42 -10.72
N THR A 508 1.01 -10.32 -10.81
CA THR A 508 0.81 -11.35 -9.80
C THR A 508 2.04 -12.25 -9.70
N TRP A 509 2.66 -12.62 -10.83
CA TRP A 509 3.90 -13.39 -10.85
C TRP A 509 5.01 -12.66 -10.10
N PHE A 510 5.27 -11.37 -10.36
CA PHE A 510 6.25 -10.57 -9.61
C PHE A 510 5.93 -10.50 -8.12
N THR A 511 4.65 -10.34 -7.76
CA THR A 511 4.19 -10.33 -6.37
C THR A 511 4.46 -11.67 -5.68
N SER A 512 4.30 -12.78 -6.41
CA SER A 512 4.46 -14.15 -5.93
C SER A 512 5.89 -14.69 -5.93
N ILE A 513 6.88 -13.96 -6.46
CA ILE A 513 8.30 -14.39 -6.43
C ILE A 513 8.79 -14.53 -4.98
N ASP A 514 8.29 -13.68 -4.10
CA ASP A 514 8.52 -13.76 -2.67
C ASP A 514 7.20 -13.89 -1.92
N PRO A 515 6.83 -15.09 -1.45
CA PRO A 515 5.63 -15.28 -0.67
C PRO A 515 5.78 -14.91 0.82
N VAL A 516 6.92 -14.39 1.26
CA VAL A 516 7.15 -13.97 2.65
C VAL A 516 7.09 -12.47 2.83
N SER A 517 7.94 -11.72 2.11
CA SER A 517 8.11 -10.30 2.42
C SER A 517 6.87 -9.50 2.03
N LYS A 518 6.49 -8.57 2.90
CA LYS A 518 5.35 -7.67 2.68
C LYS A 518 4.09 -8.47 2.34
N TYR A 519 3.88 -9.57 3.04
CA TYR A 519 2.72 -10.45 2.93
C TYR A 519 1.38 -9.73 2.83
N TYR A 520 1.16 -8.54 3.42
CA TYR A 520 -0.08 -7.78 3.17
C TYR A 520 -0.42 -7.64 1.69
N LYS A 521 0.58 -7.67 0.80
CA LYS A 521 0.38 -7.71 -0.65
C LYS A 521 -0.53 -8.85 -1.11
N PHE A 522 -0.56 -9.99 -0.42
CA PHE A 522 -1.46 -11.11 -0.72
C PHE A 522 -2.88 -10.85 -0.23
N ASN A 523 -3.05 -10.20 0.91
CA ASN A 523 -4.38 -9.73 1.35
C ASN A 523 -4.95 -8.75 0.35
N LEU A 524 -4.12 -7.77 -0.05
CA LEU A 524 -4.45 -6.80 -1.07
C LEU A 524 -4.81 -7.50 -2.39
N SER A 525 -4.05 -8.52 -2.76
CA SER A 525 -4.30 -9.32 -3.96
C SER A 525 -5.64 -10.05 -3.92
N MET A 526 -5.96 -10.69 -2.80
CA MET A 526 -7.28 -11.30 -2.63
C MET A 526 -8.41 -10.25 -2.63
N ALA A 527 -8.18 -9.06 -2.07
CA ALA A 527 -9.18 -8.00 -2.00
C ALA A 527 -9.56 -7.41 -3.36
N TYR A 528 -8.62 -7.32 -4.33
CA TYR A 528 -8.98 -6.92 -5.70
C TYR A 528 -9.40 -8.11 -6.58
N VAL A 529 -8.80 -9.30 -6.42
CA VAL A 529 -9.17 -10.47 -7.24
C VAL A 529 -10.58 -10.97 -6.91
N ALA A 530 -11.00 -10.93 -5.64
CA ALA A 530 -12.31 -11.40 -5.22
C ALA A 530 -13.45 -10.70 -5.99
N PRO A 531 -13.60 -9.36 -5.98
CA PRO A 531 -14.64 -8.70 -6.76
C PRO A 531 -14.43 -8.85 -8.27
N LEU A 532 -13.19 -8.86 -8.79
CA LEU A 532 -12.93 -9.03 -10.23
C LEU A 532 -13.50 -10.36 -10.74
N LEU A 533 -13.12 -11.47 -10.13
CA LEU A 533 -13.59 -12.79 -10.54
C LEU A 533 -15.02 -13.07 -10.08
N PHE A 534 -15.51 -12.48 -9.00
CA PHE A 534 -16.92 -12.62 -8.63
C PHE A 534 -17.85 -11.96 -9.66
N LEU A 535 -17.43 -10.83 -10.25
CA LEU A 535 -18.23 -10.05 -11.20
C LEU A 535 -18.01 -10.44 -12.67
N GLU A 536 -16.89 -11.06 -13.02
CA GLU A 536 -16.58 -11.39 -14.42
C GLU A 536 -17.42 -12.57 -14.94
N ASP A 537 -18.29 -12.25 -15.89
CA ASP A 537 -19.25 -13.10 -16.57
C ASP A 537 -18.78 -13.52 -17.98
N ASN A 538 -17.83 -12.82 -18.59
CA ASN A 538 -17.19 -13.23 -19.83
C ASN A 538 -16.18 -14.36 -19.55
N LEU A 539 -16.46 -15.55 -20.09
CA LEU A 539 -15.66 -16.76 -19.85
C LEU A 539 -14.21 -16.66 -20.32
N ASP A 540 -13.92 -15.90 -21.38
CA ASP A 540 -12.56 -15.76 -21.92
C ASP A 540 -11.73 -14.80 -21.06
N LEU A 541 -12.30 -13.64 -20.68
CA LEU A 541 -11.65 -12.71 -19.76
C LEU A 541 -11.43 -13.36 -18.40
N ARG A 542 -12.45 -14.06 -17.90
CA ARG A 542 -12.38 -14.84 -16.67
C ARG A 542 -11.25 -15.85 -16.70
N ARG A 543 -11.07 -16.58 -17.82
CA ARG A 543 -9.97 -17.54 -17.98
C ARG A 543 -8.60 -16.86 -17.83
N ASN A 544 -8.42 -15.67 -18.40
CA ASN A 544 -7.18 -14.90 -18.27
C ASN A 544 -6.92 -14.50 -16.82
N TYR A 545 -7.94 -13.98 -16.11
CA TYR A 545 -7.83 -13.61 -14.71
C TYR A 545 -7.56 -14.82 -13.80
N MET A 546 -8.14 -15.97 -14.12
CA MET A 546 -7.88 -17.22 -13.40
C MET A 546 -6.41 -17.66 -13.51
N VAL A 547 -5.68 -17.33 -14.59
CA VAL A 547 -4.24 -17.59 -14.66
C VAL A 547 -3.50 -16.81 -13.58
N ALA A 548 -3.77 -15.51 -13.46
CA ALA A 548 -3.19 -14.66 -12.42
C ALA A 548 -3.55 -15.17 -11.02
N TYR A 549 -4.83 -15.47 -10.77
CA TYR A 549 -5.28 -16.04 -9.51
C TYR A 549 -4.61 -17.39 -9.18
N ASN A 550 -4.41 -18.27 -10.15
CA ASN A 550 -3.77 -19.56 -9.91
C ASN A 550 -2.29 -19.42 -9.53
N ILE A 551 -1.58 -18.42 -10.07
CA ILE A 551 -0.21 -18.07 -9.65
C ILE A 551 -0.22 -17.60 -8.19
N LEU A 552 -1.11 -16.66 -7.85
CA LEU A 552 -1.30 -16.19 -6.49
C LEU A 552 -1.62 -17.36 -5.55
N ARG A 553 -2.60 -18.19 -5.91
CA ARG A 553 -3.06 -19.32 -5.11
C ARG A 553 -1.93 -20.31 -4.87
N ARG A 554 -1.12 -20.66 -5.88
CA ARG A 554 0.02 -21.56 -5.68
C ARG A 554 1.04 -20.99 -4.70
N ALA A 555 1.31 -19.70 -4.80
CA ALA A 555 2.19 -19.00 -3.87
C ALA A 555 1.61 -18.95 -2.46
N THR A 556 0.27 -19.00 -2.29
CA THR A 556 -0.37 -18.79 -0.98
C THR A 556 -1.20 -19.95 -0.44
N ALA A 557 -1.35 -21.07 -1.13
CA ALA A 557 -2.32 -22.10 -0.71
C ALA A 557 -1.84 -22.87 0.53
N HIS A 558 -0.53 -23.08 0.62
CA HIS A 558 0.13 -23.69 1.77
C HIS A 558 0.19 -22.75 3.00
N HIS A 559 -0.25 -21.50 2.86
CA HIS A 559 -0.34 -20.53 3.94
C HIS A 559 -1.44 -20.87 4.96
N LYS A 560 -2.40 -21.73 4.61
CA LYS A 560 -3.53 -22.10 5.49
C LYS A 560 -4.28 -20.88 6.02
N ASN A 561 -4.68 -20.01 5.09
CA ASN A 561 -5.38 -18.77 5.41
C ASN A 561 -6.87 -18.90 5.07
N ALA A 562 -7.74 -18.84 6.09
CA ALA A 562 -9.18 -19.04 5.91
C ALA A 562 -9.79 -18.04 4.93
N TYR A 563 -9.38 -16.77 4.94
CA TYR A 563 -9.86 -15.78 3.97
C TYR A 563 -9.49 -16.18 2.53
N PHE A 564 -8.26 -16.64 2.31
CA PHE A 564 -7.78 -17.00 0.98
C PHE A 564 -8.48 -18.27 0.46
N ASP A 565 -8.69 -19.23 1.36
CA ASP A 565 -9.43 -20.47 1.09
C ASP A 565 -10.92 -20.18 0.82
N LEU A 566 -11.50 -19.20 1.49
CA LEU A 566 -12.86 -18.75 1.21
C LEU A 566 -12.96 -17.96 -0.10
N VAL A 567 -11.97 -17.14 -0.45
CA VAL A 567 -11.91 -16.47 -1.77
C VAL A 567 -11.85 -17.51 -2.89
N ARG A 568 -11.10 -18.60 -2.71
CA ARG A 568 -11.07 -19.74 -3.67
C ARG A 568 -12.46 -20.30 -3.97
N ILE A 569 -13.33 -20.38 -2.96
CA ILE A 569 -14.71 -20.83 -3.11
C ILE A 569 -15.56 -19.69 -3.70
N LEU A 570 -15.45 -18.47 -3.16
CA LEU A 570 -16.25 -17.31 -3.54
C LEU A 570 -16.19 -17.00 -5.03
N ILE A 571 -14.98 -17.05 -5.60
CA ILE A 571 -14.78 -16.72 -7.01
C ILE A 571 -15.43 -17.73 -7.94
N GLU A 572 -15.76 -18.94 -7.50
CA GLU A 572 -16.42 -19.94 -8.36
C GLU A 572 -17.88 -19.60 -8.62
N THR A 573 -18.40 -20.14 -9.72
CA THR A 573 -19.83 -20.05 -10.06
C THR A 573 -20.67 -20.71 -8.95
N PRO A 574 -21.88 -20.21 -8.65
CA PRO A 574 -22.69 -20.71 -7.53
C PRO A 574 -22.87 -22.24 -7.48
N ASP A 575 -23.02 -22.88 -8.64
CA ASP A 575 -23.16 -24.32 -8.82
C ASP A 575 -21.87 -25.12 -8.52
N ARG A 576 -20.69 -24.50 -8.65
CA ARG A 576 -19.39 -25.13 -8.39
C ARG A 576 -18.85 -24.91 -6.98
N ARG A 577 -19.37 -23.92 -6.25
CA ARG A 577 -18.90 -23.59 -4.89
C ARG A 577 -18.92 -24.79 -3.95
N ALA A 578 -20.01 -25.54 -3.94
CA ALA A 578 -20.12 -26.75 -3.10
C ALA A 578 -19.10 -27.81 -3.49
N ALA A 579 -18.85 -28.02 -4.79
CA ALA A 579 -17.86 -28.98 -5.25
C ALA A 579 -16.44 -28.59 -4.81
N VAL A 580 -16.08 -27.31 -4.93
CA VAL A 580 -14.77 -26.78 -4.51
C VAL A 580 -14.62 -26.77 -2.99
N ALA A 581 -15.66 -26.45 -2.23
CA ALA A 581 -15.62 -26.53 -0.77
C ALA A 581 -15.36 -27.98 -0.28
N ASN A 582 -15.81 -28.98 -1.05
CA ASN A 582 -15.62 -30.40 -0.77
C ASN A 582 -14.36 -31.00 -1.40
N SER A 583 -13.61 -30.26 -2.21
CA SER A 583 -12.36 -30.76 -2.81
C SER A 583 -11.18 -30.62 -1.84
N PRO A 584 -10.10 -31.40 -2.02
CA PRO A 584 -8.84 -31.16 -1.31
C PRO A 584 -8.30 -29.74 -1.55
N PRO A 585 -7.51 -29.18 -0.62
CA PRO A 585 -6.83 -27.90 -0.80
C PRO A 585 -5.74 -27.97 -1.89
N ASP A 586 -5.64 -26.92 -2.71
CA ASP A 586 -4.57 -26.77 -3.72
C ASP A 586 -3.19 -26.51 -3.07
N PRO A 587 -2.05 -26.85 -3.73
CA PRO A 587 -1.95 -27.79 -4.84
C PRO A 587 -2.11 -29.25 -4.37
N PRO A 588 -2.58 -30.17 -5.24
CA PRO A 588 -2.91 -31.56 -4.91
C PRO A 588 -1.73 -32.47 -4.45
N GLY A 589 -0.56 -31.92 -4.12
CA GLY A 589 0.62 -32.67 -3.67
C GLY A 589 0.69 -32.95 -2.16
N ALA A 590 -0.22 -32.39 -1.35
CA ALA A 590 -0.21 -32.51 0.10
C ALA A 590 -0.92 -33.79 0.57
N SER A 591 -0.37 -34.97 0.27
CA SER A 591 -0.84 -36.27 0.79
C SER A 591 -2.29 -36.67 0.39
N PRO A 592 -2.56 -37.93 0.00
CA PRO A 592 -3.91 -38.42 -0.32
C PRO A 592 -4.92 -38.42 0.86
N VAL A 593 -4.58 -37.79 1.98
CA VAL A 593 -5.34 -37.72 3.25
C VAL A 593 -5.71 -36.26 3.61
N ALA A 594 -5.47 -35.27 2.75
CA ALA A 594 -5.84 -33.89 3.05
C ALA A 594 -7.36 -33.73 3.19
N ALA A 595 -7.80 -33.16 4.32
CA ALA A 595 -9.20 -32.88 4.57
C ALA A 595 -9.78 -31.93 3.50
N PRO A 596 -11.10 -32.00 3.20
CA PRO A 596 -11.75 -31.05 2.29
C PRO A 596 -11.47 -29.59 2.67
N LEU A 597 -11.46 -28.69 1.69
CA LEU A 597 -11.16 -27.27 1.89
C LEU A 597 -12.05 -26.64 2.98
N LYS A 598 -13.34 -27.00 3.04
CA LYS A 598 -14.26 -26.56 4.09
C LYS A 598 -13.82 -26.96 5.51
N GLU A 599 -13.22 -28.14 5.68
CA GLU A 599 -12.74 -28.62 6.98
C GLU A 599 -11.43 -27.93 7.34
N GLN A 600 -10.56 -27.64 6.37
CA GLN A 600 -9.39 -26.79 6.59
C GLN A 600 -9.79 -25.39 7.05
N ILE A 601 -10.79 -24.76 6.41
CA ILE A 601 -11.32 -23.45 6.83
C ILE A 601 -11.80 -23.50 8.28
N LYS A 602 -12.62 -24.50 8.63
CA LYS A 602 -13.11 -24.69 10.01
C LYS A 602 -11.97 -24.85 11.01
N THR A 603 -10.94 -25.65 10.69
CA THR A 603 -9.81 -25.81 11.60
C THR A 603 -9.04 -24.50 11.77
N VAL A 604 -8.78 -23.76 10.69
CA VAL A 604 -8.06 -22.47 10.77
C VAL A 604 -8.84 -21.45 11.60
N LEU A 605 -10.18 -21.40 11.45
CA LEU A 605 -11.02 -20.52 12.27
C LEU A 605 -11.05 -20.96 13.73
N ALA A 606 -11.12 -22.25 14.02
CA ALA A 606 -11.10 -22.76 15.38
C ALA A 606 -9.76 -22.49 16.08
N GLU A 607 -8.68 -22.59 15.32
CA GLU A 607 -7.34 -22.26 15.78
C GLU A 607 -7.23 -20.78 16.12
N TRP A 608 -7.77 -19.89 15.27
CA TRP A 608 -7.87 -18.46 15.57
C TRP A 608 -8.64 -18.20 16.87
N LEU A 609 -9.78 -18.89 17.09
CA LEU A 609 -10.57 -18.77 18.32
C LEU A 609 -9.81 -19.22 19.56
N GLN A 610 -9.06 -20.32 19.46
CA GLN A 610 -8.20 -20.78 20.54
C GLN A 610 -7.16 -19.71 20.90
N ARG A 611 -6.50 -19.10 19.91
CA ARG A 611 -5.55 -18.00 20.15
C ARG A 611 -6.23 -16.80 20.78
N ARG A 612 -7.43 -16.42 20.32
CA ARG A 612 -8.19 -15.30 20.88
C ARG A 612 -8.47 -15.52 22.36
N HIS A 613 -8.88 -16.72 22.74
CA HIS A 613 -9.14 -17.06 24.14
C HIS A 613 -7.93 -16.76 25.04
N ASP A 614 -6.73 -16.98 24.53
CA ASP A 614 -5.49 -16.80 25.29
C ASP A 614 -5.04 -15.32 25.40
N VAL A 615 -5.60 -14.39 24.61
CA VAL A 615 -5.20 -12.97 24.58
C VAL A 615 -6.35 -11.96 24.56
N ALA A 616 -7.57 -12.38 24.91
CA ALA A 616 -8.74 -11.51 24.90
C ALA A 616 -8.66 -10.38 25.95
N ALA A 617 -9.00 -9.16 25.54
CA ALA A 617 -9.37 -8.04 26.40
C ALA A 617 -10.65 -8.34 27.18
N GLN A 618 -11.01 -7.43 28.09
CA GLN A 618 -12.21 -7.54 28.92
C GLN A 618 -13.51 -7.59 28.11
N ASP A 619 -13.56 -6.94 26.94
CA ASP A 619 -14.70 -6.95 26.03
C ASP A 619 -14.69 -8.16 25.07
N GLY A 620 -13.70 -9.03 25.21
CA GLY A 620 -13.49 -10.19 24.37
C GLY A 620 -12.75 -9.88 23.07
N LEU A 621 -12.43 -8.63 22.72
CA LEU A 621 -11.60 -8.36 21.56
C LEU A 621 -10.16 -8.75 21.82
N PRO A 622 -9.41 -9.15 20.80
CA PRO A 622 -8.09 -9.70 21.04
C PRO A 622 -7.05 -8.57 21.18
N MET A 623 -6.19 -8.68 22.20
CA MET A 623 -5.09 -7.76 22.49
C MET A 623 -3.77 -8.30 21.98
N ASN A 624 -2.82 -7.39 21.75
CA ASN A 624 -1.41 -7.74 21.57
C ASN A 624 -0.69 -8.05 22.89
N ILE A 625 -1.44 -8.38 23.96
CA ILE A 625 -0.88 -8.75 25.26
C ILE A 625 -0.42 -10.21 25.23
N ILE A 626 0.76 -10.43 25.80
CA ILE A 626 1.38 -11.72 26.02
C ILE A 626 1.05 -12.18 27.47
N GLY A 627 -0.21 -12.50 27.73
CA GLY A 627 -0.72 -13.00 29.02
C GLY A 627 -0.49 -12.11 30.27
N PRO A 628 -1.10 -12.43 31.41
CA PRO A 628 -0.71 -11.90 32.72
C PRO A 628 0.66 -12.47 33.18
N PRO A 629 1.34 -11.87 34.17
CA PRO A 629 2.58 -12.43 34.73
C PRO A 629 2.37 -13.88 35.19
N GLY A 630 2.92 -14.85 34.44
CA GLY A 630 2.85 -16.28 34.77
C GLY A 630 1.85 -17.14 33.97
N GLN A 631 1.23 -16.65 32.90
CA GLN A 631 0.42 -17.46 31.99
C GLN A 631 0.95 -17.44 30.55
N LYS A 632 0.63 -18.50 29.81
CA LYS A 632 1.16 -18.88 28.50
C LYS A 632 1.27 -17.70 27.54
N LEU A 633 2.43 -17.60 26.88
CA LEU A 633 2.78 -16.58 25.91
C LEU A 633 2.22 -16.92 24.52
N GLN A 634 2.12 -15.94 23.61
CA GLN A 634 1.88 -16.24 22.19
C GLN A 634 2.98 -17.15 21.60
N VAL A 635 4.21 -17.09 22.13
CA VAL A 635 5.28 -18.06 21.80
C VAL A 635 5.01 -19.45 22.37
N ASP A 636 4.24 -19.57 23.46
CA ASP A 636 3.85 -20.86 24.07
C ASP A 636 2.71 -21.55 23.31
N LEU A 637 2.02 -20.85 22.40
CA LEU A 637 1.15 -21.46 21.38
C LEU A 637 1.95 -22.35 20.40
N TRP A 638 3.28 -22.27 20.43
CA TRP A 638 4.21 -23.04 19.60
C TRP A 638 4.93 -24.11 20.40
N THR A 639 4.18 -25.11 20.88
CA THR A 639 4.78 -26.34 21.40
C THR A 639 5.53 -27.12 20.31
N GLN A 640 6.54 -27.89 20.75
CA GLN A 640 7.66 -28.48 19.99
C GLN A 640 7.33 -29.13 18.61
N ASN A 641 8.30 -29.02 17.68
CA ASN A 641 8.47 -29.81 16.44
C ASN A 641 7.65 -29.48 15.17
N GLN A 642 6.99 -28.33 15.06
CA GLN A 642 6.34 -27.94 13.78
C GLN A 642 6.93 -26.70 13.11
N VAL A 643 8.06 -26.21 13.60
CA VAL A 643 8.63 -24.91 13.19
C VAL A 643 9.64 -25.13 12.04
N ALA A 644 9.31 -24.74 10.81
CA ALA A 644 10.16 -24.80 9.61
C ALA A 644 11.00 -23.53 9.44
N VAL A 645 12.28 -23.63 9.07
CA VAL A 645 13.18 -22.47 8.87
C VAL A 645 13.12 -22.00 7.40
N PHE A 646 13.02 -20.70 7.13
CA PHE A 646 12.93 -20.05 5.83
C PHE A 646 14.00 -18.98 5.71
N THR A 647 14.39 -18.63 4.49
CA THR A 647 15.29 -17.50 4.21
C THR A 647 14.59 -16.59 3.20
N SER A 648 14.40 -15.30 3.50
CA SER A 648 13.94 -14.36 2.45
C SER A 648 15.06 -14.19 1.43
N ALA A 649 14.67 -14.09 0.16
CA ALA A 649 15.42 -13.20 -0.72
C ALA A 649 15.01 -11.79 -0.27
N GLY A 650 15.88 -11.00 0.34
CA GLY A 650 15.48 -9.71 0.92
C GLY A 650 15.01 -8.71 -0.15
N TYR A 651 13.81 -8.14 0.02
CA TYR A 651 13.22 -7.13 -0.88
C TYR A 651 13.00 -5.75 -0.23
N ASP A 652 13.51 -5.50 0.99
CA ASP A 652 13.38 -4.17 1.60
C ASP A 652 14.66 -3.36 1.47
N THR A 653 14.62 -2.35 0.60
CA THR A 653 15.74 -1.45 0.32
C THR A 653 15.79 -0.26 1.27
N SER A 654 14.89 -0.17 2.24
CA SER A 654 14.83 0.96 3.18
C SER A 654 15.85 0.84 4.33
N ASP A 655 16.28 -0.38 4.69
CA ASP A 655 17.14 -0.61 5.85
C ASP A 655 18.52 -1.21 5.52
N GLY A 656 18.78 -1.65 4.29
CA GLY A 656 20.08 -2.20 3.86
C GLY A 656 20.52 -3.46 4.62
N ALA A 657 19.65 -4.05 5.44
CA ALA A 657 19.99 -5.11 6.41
C ALA A 657 19.29 -6.45 6.14
N SER A 658 18.45 -6.54 5.10
CA SER A 658 17.47 -7.62 4.95
C SER A 658 17.89 -8.79 4.05
N VAL A 659 19.13 -8.82 3.53
CA VAL A 659 19.66 -9.96 2.75
C VAL A 659 20.14 -11.09 3.67
N GLY A 660 19.59 -12.30 3.51
CA GLY A 660 20.08 -13.51 4.19
C GLY A 660 19.46 -13.82 5.56
N LYS A 661 18.40 -13.10 5.95
CA LYS A 661 17.69 -13.36 7.22
C LYS A 661 16.97 -14.72 7.19
N ARG A 662 17.24 -15.55 8.21
CA ARG A 662 16.57 -16.85 8.45
C ARG A 662 15.42 -16.68 9.43
N TYR A 663 14.36 -17.46 9.27
CA TYR A 663 13.04 -17.24 9.85
C TYR A 663 12.43 -18.59 10.26
N VAL A 664 11.71 -18.82 11.37
CA VAL A 664 11.06 -20.14 11.64
C VAL A 664 9.52 -20.16 11.95
N SER A 665 8.70 -20.98 11.24
CA SER A 665 7.22 -21.02 11.27
C SER A 665 6.58 -22.37 11.59
N LYS A 666 5.49 -22.38 12.36
CA LYS A 666 4.61 -23.55 12.51
C LYS A 666 3.89 -23.96 11.21
N TYR A 667 3.55 -23.00 10.34
CA TYR A 667 2.95 -23.20 9.02
C TYR A 667 3.37 -22.08 8.07
N ALA A 668 4.08 -22.43 7.00
CA ALA A 668 4.62 -21.56 5.95
C ALA A 668 5.39 -20.30 6.38
N LEU A 669 4.97 -19.45 7.33
CA LEU A 669 5.66 -18.19 7.61
C LEU A 669 5.96 -17.91 9.08
N PRO A 670 7.23 -17.71 9.44
CA PRO A 670 7.67 -17.45 10.80
C PRO A 670 7.07 -16.16 11.26
N VAL A 671 6.63 -16.06 12.51
CA VAL A 671 6.08 -14.77 12.94
C VAL A 671 7.18 -13.80 13.33
N TRP A 672 8.27 -14.32 13.88
CA TRP A 672 9.48 -13.57 14.19
C TRP A 672 10.39 -13.37 12.96
N GLY A 673 10.04 -13.94 11.80
CA GLY A 673 10.88 -13.89 10.62
C GLY A 673 10.25 -13.23 9.39
N ARG A 674 9.59 -12.11 9.61
CA ARG A 674 8.94 -11.32 8.57
C ARG A 674 9.71 -10.00 8.42
N PRO A 675 10.55 -9.82 7.40
CA PRO A 675 11.25 -8.55 7.17
C PRO A 675 10.29 -7.54 6.53
N GLY A 676 10.19 -6.36 7.12
CA GLY A 676 9.39 -5.24 6.65
C GLY A 676 8.65 -4.55 7.79
N ASP A 677 8.23 -3.31 7.57
CA ASP A 677 7.43 -2.50 8.51
C ASP A 677 6.03 -3.11 8.76
N GLY A 678 5.97 -4.21 9.53
CA GLY A 678 4.82 -4.62 10.34
C GLY A 678 3.48 -4.85 9.63
N MET A 679 3.41 -5.63 8.55
CA MET A 679 2.14 -5.82 7.85
C MET A 679 1.89 -7.24 7.29
N ASP A 680 2.05 -8.32 8.07
CA ASP A 680 2.03 -9.66 7.46
C ASP A 680 1.09 -10.70 8.09
N PHE A 681 0.56 -11.57 7.22
CA PHE A 681 -0.62 -12.44 7.31
C PHE A 681 -1.96 -11.70 7.36
N ALA A 682 -2.93 -12.14 6.54
CA ALA A 682 -4.32 -11.70 6.72
C ALA A 682 -4.58 -11.89 8.20
N TRP A 683 -4.74 -10.75 8.86
CA TRP A 683 -5.27 -10.69 10.19
C TRP A 683 -4.33 -11.03 11.37
N GLN A 684 -3.03 -10.66 11.28
CA GLN A 684 -2.06 -10.80 12.38
C GLN A 684 -0.96 -9.71 12.48
N ARG A 685 -1.27 -8.44 12.21
CA ARG A 685 -0.56 -7.38 13.00
C ARG A 685 -1.25 -7.16 14.35
N HIS A 686 -2.57 -7.34 14.33
CA HIS A 686 -3.45 -7.20 15.47
C HIS A 686 -4.49 -8.30 15.27
N PRO A 687 -4.73 -9.19 16.24
CA PRO A 687 -4.25 -9.14 17.63
C PRO A 687 -3.02 -10.00 17.97
N PHE A 688 -2.59 -10.90 17.08
CA PHE A 688 -1.63 -11.96 17.43
C PHE A 688 -0.21 -11.67 16.96
N ASP A 689 0.23 -10.42 17.10
CA ASP A 689 1.58 -10.04 16.70
C ASP A 689 2.59 -10.33 17.81
N ILE A 690 3.74 -10.78 17.36
CA ILE A 690 4.92 -11.29 18.10
C ILE A 690 6.17 -11.08 17.24
N ALA A 691 6.09 -10.26 16.18
CA ALA A 691 7.21 -9.97 15.32
C ALA A 691 8.27 -9.22 16.13
N VAL A 692 9.26 -9.98 16.61
CA VAL A 692 10.51 -9.46 17.14
C VAL A 692 11.24 -8.83 15.96
N HIS A 693 11.49 -7.51 16.01
CA HIS A 693 12.28 -6.84 14.98
C HIS A 693 13.74 -7.34 15.00
N PHE A 694 14.11 -8.24 14.10
CA PHE A 694 15.50 -8.67 13.94
C PHE A 694 16.30 -7.58 13.22
N GLN A 695 17.24 -7.00 13.96
CA GLN A 695 18.17 -5.94 13.54
C GLN A 695 17.48 -4.65 13.10
N ASP A 696 17.22 -3.80 14.09
CA ASP A 696 17.33 -2.35 13.93
C ASP A 696 18.70 -1.95 14.48
N SER A 697 19.41 -1.03 13.82
CA SER A 697 20.65 -0.42 14.31
C SER A 697 20.55 0.12 15.75
N VAL A 698 19.33 0.36 16.24
CA VAL A 698 19.00 0.85 17.57
C VAL A 698 18.76 -0.29 18.59
N ARG A 699 18.47 -1.53 18.17
CA ARG A 699 18.08 -2.66 19.05
C ARG A 699 18.79 -3.97 18.69
N PRO A 700 20.12 -4.08 18.91
CA PRO A 700 20.91 -5.27 18.59
C PRO A 700 20.57 -6.51 19.44
N VAL A 701 19.83 -6.34 20.53
CA VAL A 701 19.44 -7.42 21.47
C VAL A 701 18.40 -8.37 20.86
N CYS A 702 17.68 -7.96 19.82
CA CYS A 702 16.57 -8.70 19.23
C CYS A 702 16.99 -9.77 18.19
N ALA A 703 18.10 -10.48 18.40
CA ALA A 703 18.75 -11.32 17.38
C ALA A 703 18.69 -12.85 17.63
N VAL A 704 18.20 -13.31 18.79
CA VAL A 704 18.27 -14.72 19.19
C VAL A 704 17.07 -15.53 18.68
N THR A 705 17.30 -16.80 18.33
CA THR A 705 16.29 -17.77 17.89
C THR A 705 16.33 -19.04 18.74
N PRO A 706 15.20 -19.49 19.33
CA PRO A 706 13.93 -18.77 19.48
C PRO A 706 14.08 -17.54 20.40
N PRO A 707 13.28 -16.47 20.22
CA PRO A 707 13.34 -15.30 21.11
C PRO A 707 12.86 -15.67 22.51
N THR A 708 13.53 -15.13 23.52
CA THR A 708 13.11 -15.17 24.93
C THR A 708 11.86 -14.33 25.17
N LEU A 709 11.16 -14.59 26.30
CA LEU A 709 10.03 -13.77 26.75
C LEU A 709 10.37 -12.27 26.76
N GLU A 710 11.55 -11.93 27.28
CA GLU A 710 12.02 -10.55 27.39
C GLU A 710 12.23 -9.91 26.00
N GLU A 711 12.74 -10.66 25.03
CA GLU A 711 12.90 -10.19 23.65
C GLU A 711 11.55 -10.00 22.94
N VAL A 712 10.56 -10.88 23.14
CA VAL A 712 9.21 -10.69 22.56
C VAL A 712 8.54 -9.45 23.17
N GLN A 713 8.71 -9.20 24.47
CA GLN A 713 8.18 -7.99 25.13
C GLN A 713 8.89 -6.71 24.68
N MET A 714 10.20 -6.76 24.41
CA MET A 714 11.00 -5.61 24.02
C MET A 714 10.90 -5.27 22.52
N CYS A 715 10.73 -6.30 21.69
CA CYS A 715 10.89 -6.20 20.24
C CYS A 715 9.60 -6.48 19.46
N GLY A 716 8.53 -6.94 20.12
CA GLY A 716 7.21 -7.21 19.54
C GLY A 716 6.34 -5.98 19.33
N SER A 717 5.12 -6.21 18.83
CA SER A 717 4.09 -5.18 18.67
C SER A 717 3.67 -4.52 19.99
N ASP A 718 3.09 -3.31 19.91
CA ASP A 718 2.59 -2.59 21.09
C ASP A 718 1.58 -3.45 21.87
N PRO A 719 1.94 -3.93 23.08
CA PRO A 719 1.08 -4.82 23.85
C PRO A 719 -0.21 -4.13 24.32
N LYS A 720 -0.31 -2.82 24.17
CA LYS A 720 -1.50 -2.05 24.54
C LYS A 720 -2.54 -1.98 23.43
N ARG A 721 -2.23 -2.47 22.24
CA ARG A 721 -3.13 -2.36 21.10
C ARG A 721 -4.15 -3.50 21.11
N GLU A 722 -5.41 -3.11 20.97
CA GLU A 722 -6.58 -3.96 20.78
C GLU A 722 -6.93 -3.98 19.28
N GLY A 723 -7.12 -5.18 18.76
CA GLY A 723 -7.53 -5.40 17.37
C GLY A 723 -9.05 -5.35 17.23
N PRO A 724 -9.59 -4.82 16.11
CA PRO A 724 -11.03 -4.73 15.89
C PRO A 724 -11.71 -6.09 15.61
N GLY A 725 -10.94 -7.18 15.48
CA GLY A 725 -11.46 -8.54 15.30
C GLY A 725 -12.09 -8.81 13.93
N VAL A 726 -11.99 -7.89 12.98
CA VAL A 726 -12.47 -8.08 11.59
C VAL A 726 -11.76 -9.29 10.93
N ASP A 727 -10.60 -9.64 11.48
CA ASP A 727 -9.82 -10.86 11.42
C ASP A 727 -10.59 -12.15 11.37
N TYR A 728 -11.60 -12.20 12.20
CA TYR A 728 -12.49 -13.32 12.32
C TYR A 728 -13.80 -13.05 11.59
N LEU A 729 -14.34 -11.83 11.71
CA LEU A 729 -15.66 -11.49 11.19
C LEU A 729 -15.77 -11.66 9.66
N LEU A 730 -14.78 -11.20 8.90
CA LEU A 730 -14.83 -11.34 7.44
C LEU A 730 -14.79 -12.81 7.00
N PRO A 731 -13.79 -13.63 7.43
CA PRO A 731 -13.81 -15.07 7.13
C PRO A 731 -15.05 -15.79 7.67
N TYR A 732 -15.51 -15.46 8.87
CA TYR A 732 -16.69 -16.08 9.48
C TYR A 732 -17.95 -15.84 8.62
N TRP A 733 -18.29 -14.59 8.34
CA TRP A 733 -19.50 -14.27 7.57
C TRP A 733 -19.40 -14.72 6.12
N LEU A 734 -18.21 -14.70 5.53
CA LEU A 734 -17.98 -15.29 4.21
C LEU A 734 -18.17 -16.82 4.23
N ALA A 735 -17.73 -17.51 5.28
CA ALA A 735 -17.95 -18.95 5.44
C ALA A 735 -19.43 -19.31 5.63
N VAL A 736 -20.17 -18.49 6.38
CA VAL A 736 -21.62 -18.61 6.57
C VAL A 736 -22.36 -18.38 5.24
N TYR A 737 -21.99 -17.33 4.50
CA TYR A 737 -22.55 -17.03 3.17
C TYR A 737 -22.30 -18.16 2.16
N LEU A 738 -21.13 -18.78 2.19
CA LEU A 738 -20.75 -19.87 1.29
C LEU A 738 -21.22 -21.26 1.75
N GLY A 739 -21.92 -21.37 2.88
CA GLY A 739 -22.41 -22.63 3.43
C GLY A 739 -21.31 -23.56 3.97
N VAL A 740 -20.13 -23.01 4.27
CA VAL A 740 -19.04 -23.73 4.96
C VAL A 740 -19.34 -23.84 6.46
N LEU A 741 -19.93 -22.79 7.04
CA LEU A 741 -20.45 -22.74 8.40
C LEU A 741 -21.99 -22.64 8.38
N PRO A 742 -22.68 -23.13 9.42
CA PRO A 742 -24.12 -22.95 9.55
C PRO A 742 -24.48 -21.47 9.74
N LYS A 743 -25.71 -21.12 9.39
CA LYS A 743 -26.28 -19.77 9.55
C LYS A 743 -26.55 -19.42 11.00
#